data_AF-M7UCJ4-F1
#
_entry.id   AF-M7UCJ4-F1
#
_cell.length_a   1.000
_cell.length_b   1.000
_cell.length_c   1.000
_cell.angle_alpha   90.00
_cell.angle_beta   90.00
_cell.angle_gamma   90.00
#
_symmetry.space_group_name_H-M   'P 1'
#
loop_
_entity.id
_entity.type
_entity.pdbx_description
1 polymer ?
#
loop_
_entity_poly.entity_id
_entity_poly.type
_entity_poly.pdbx_seq_one_letter_code
_entity_poly.pdbx_strand_id
1 'polypeptide(L)'
;MAVANSNVPLPTRPMKSAPSLISRKHSITPPMSDRGDRTSFSSVKENPSGVPQSFTDSKVSSYLKYEVDSNENGNENENEIAIDDTSSGGSRTPPEAAEPDMQTLWSTNPHSTLHGLVCPCDGFRGWKQIAVRGKIASKSYSDLRNMKMGWGWDSDYESKSTPQPELKPEAQLVVEEVGVAISGKSPIEMLPAELLGAIIDQLVTDIPPGGITPRNVDLMSLLLTSHAMHSATLASLYTKITIPHSRVFRKFLAHIREYPALGTIVRRLDFSHFNPTGIGLTARQRAETLNLIPATLLECLSLTPNLREFLSQEHIDDDMDAKVIQKLLCELPNIQALDFCACSSPSFRDSFTTVINTCEIPGVLPITRLSFHECTNLPSSVFETLIPRLTHLTHLDVAHTRITDDILFSIPKTAKLTHLNISKCSYLSGDRVVEFLSTHPAVQSLVYLNLGSDIKSHEMFKRSEVTALLPILPNTLRSLSLKGSEMHESHIPLFLPLTKHLEELGLGHGLVLSDIRRLFVPDQDASIEEQISWVPHTLHYIDVSDLSKSQLDLGTLFGSSCPILRNDTLPLEVLEIGLECFKVMNTSSLVKRAGWCLKEAGRRYWLVRDDKTGDGEKDCGGRQWKWGANYWGMRKVPVARAEVGGMYGHYMFKR
;
A
#
# COMPACT_ATOMS: atom_id res chain seq x y z
N MET A 1 -29.22 7.98 -82.46
CA MET A 1 -29.80 9.22 -83.05
C MET A 1 -29.64 10.35 -82.06
N ALA A 2 -29.81 11.61 -82.49
CA ALA A 2 -29.53 12.82 -81.71
C ALA A 2 -30.80 13.52 -81.20
N VAL A 3 -30.63 14.70 -80.59
CA VAL A 3 -31.66 15.64 -80.07
C VAL A 3 -32.34 15.13 -78.77
N ALA A 4 -32.31 15.77 -77.58
CA ALA A 4 -32.03 17.12 -77.04
C ALA A 4 -33.28 17.96 -76.65
N ASN A 5 -33.16 18.70 -75.53
CA ASN A 5 -34.15 19.58 -74.88
C ASN A 5 -35.38 18.85 -74.27
N SER A 6 -35.98 19.26 -73.14
CA SER A 6 -36.17 20.62 -72.60
C SER A 6 -36.15 20.72 -71.05
N ASN A 7 -36.04 21.95 -70.53
CA ASN A 7 -36.22 22.31 -69.10
C ASN A 7 -37.74 22.41 -68.75
N VAL A 8 -38.23 22.71 -67.53
CA VAL A 8 -37.67 23.31 -66.29
C VAL A 8 -38.46 22.78 -65.04
N PRO A 9 -38.04 22.98 -63.77
CA PRO A 9 -38.35 22.04 -62.65
C PRO A 9 -39.50 22.42 -61.69
N LEU A 10 -39.86 21.46 -60.82
CA LEU A 10 -40.53 21.65 -59.51
C LEU A 10 -39.76 20.90 -58.38
N PRO A 11 -39.82 21.32 -57.09
CA PRO A 11 -38.76 20.97 -56.12
C PRO A 11 -39.16 19.99 -54.99
N THR A 12 -38.33 18.97 -54.75
CA THR A 12 -38.35 18.15 -53.51
C THR A 12 -36.97 17.67 -53.05
N ARG A 13 -36.48 18.30 -51.96
CA ARG A 13 -35.72 17.71 -50.83
C ARG A 13 -34.71 16.58 -51.13
N PRO A 14 -33.38 16.84 -51.20
CA PRO A 14 -32.38 15.79 -51.41
C PRO A 14 -32.22 14.88 -50.19
N MET A 15 -32.29 13.55 -50.41
CA MET A 15 -31.74 12.55 -49.50
C MET A 15 -30.21 12.44 -49.70
N LYS A 16 -29.49 12.02 -48.66
CA LYS A 16 -28.02 11.94 -48.68
C LYS A 16 -27.55 10.79 -49.59
N SER A 17 -26.64 11.09 -50.52
CA SER A 17 -25.88 10.09 -51.26
C SER A 17 -24.77 9.47 -50.39
N ALA A 18 -24.42 8.22 -50.68
CA ALA A 18 -23.28 7.54 -50.05
C ALA A 18 -21.97 7.89 -50.81
N PRO A 19 -20.86 8.22 -50.10
CA PRO A 19 -19.54 8.33 -50.72
C PRO A 19 -18.89 6.96 -50.97
N SER A 20 -17.97 6.93 -51.92
CA SER A 20 -17.25 5.73 -52.38
C SER A 20 -16.20 5.19 -51.40
N LEU A 21 -15.90 3.90 -51.56
CA LEU A 21 -14.71 3.25 -50.99
C LEU A 21 -13.42 3.93 -51.48
N ILE A 22 -12.57 4.35 -50.56
CA ILE A 22 -11.17 4.70 -50.81
C ILE A 22 -10.30 3.95 -49.81
N SER A 23 -9.30 3.23 -50.31
CA SER A 23 -8.36 2.46 -49.49
C SER A 23 -7.60 3.37 -48.53
N ARG A 24 -7.69 3.11 -47.22
CA ARG A 24 -6.90 3.79 -46.19
C ARG A 24 -5.76 2.87 -45.74
N LYS A 25 -4.52 3.37 -45.85
CA LYS A 25 -3.36 2.80 -45.17
C LYS A 25 -3.61 2.79 -43.65
N HIS A 26 -3.10 1.78 -42.95
CA HIS A 26 -3.22 1.71 -41.50
C HIS A 26 -2.52 2.90 -40.83
N SER A 27 -3.31 3.76 -40.20
CA SER A 27 -2.86 4.86 -39.35
C SER A 27 -3.20 4.50 -37.91
N ILE A 28 -2.21 4.02 -37.15
CA ILE A 28 -2.38 3.74 -35.72
C ILE A 28 -2.66 5.08 -35.04
N THR A 29 -3.93 5.29 -34.69
CA THR A 29 -4.37 6.49 -33.98
C THR A 29 -4.25 6.19 -32.49
N PRO A 30 -3.52 6.99 -31.68
CA PRO A 30 -3.37 6.71 -30.26
C PRO A 30 -4.74 6.75 -29.56
N PRO A 31 -4.97 5.89 -28.55
CA PRO A 31 -6.23 5.88 -27.81
C PRO A 31 -6.49 7.24 -27.16
N MET A 32 -7.74 7.69 -27.20
CA MET A 32 -8.14 8.94 -26.55
C MET A 32 -8.03 8.78 -25.03
N SER A 33 -7.26 9.66 -24.39
CA SER A 33 -7.16 9.71 -22.93
C SER A 33 -8.53 9.92 -22.28
N ASP A 34 -8.89 9.09 -21.30
CA ASP A 34 -10.11 9.24 -20.51
C ASP A 34 -10.00 10.42 -19.54
N ARG A 35 -10.11 11.63 -20.09
CA ARG A 35 -9.79 12.92 -19.45
C ARG A 35 -10.83 13.41 -18.43
N GLY A 36 -11.87 12.62 -18.14
CA GLY A 36 -12.94 13.01 -17.23
C GLY A 36 -12.59 12.86 -15.75
N ASP A 37 -11.88 11.79 -15.39
CA ASP A 37 -11.86 11.29 -14.01
C ASP A 37 -10.64 11.77 -13.19
N ARG A 38 -10.57 13.09 -12.95
CA ARG A 38 -9.89 13.62 -11.74
C ARG A 38 -10.81 13.41 -10.53
N THR A 39 -11.08 12.16 -10.18
CA THR A 39 -11.99 11.79 -9.07
C THR A 39 -11.34 12.07 -7.72
N SER A 40 -11.59 13.27 -7.19
CA SER A 40 -11.33 13.59 -5.78
C SER A 40 -11.92 12.52 -4.85
N PHE A 41 -11.25 12.28 -3.71
CA PHE A 41 -11.54 11.26 -2.68
C PHE A 41 -12.98 11.25 -2.11
N SER A 42 -13.86 12.18 -2.52
CA SER A 42 -15.16 12.46 -1.91
C SER A 42 -16.32 12.51 -2.93
N SER A 43 -16.20 11.88 -4.11
CA SER A 43 -17.29 11.85 -5.10
C SER A 43 -17.90 10.44 -5.26
N VAL A 44 -18.95 10.18 -4.48
CA VAL A 44 -19.91 9.09 -4.72
C VAL A 44 -21.29 9.73 -4.91
N LYS A 45 -22.01 9.32 -5.95
CA LYS A 45 -23.40 9.80 -6.17
C LYS A 45 -24.34 9.07 -5.22
N GLU A 46 -24.95 9.80 -4.30
CA GLU A 46 -26.09 9.32 -3.52
C GLU A 46 -27.29 9.02 -4.43
N ASN A 47 -28.03 7.96 -4.12
CA ASN A 47 -29.20 7.54 -4.89
C ASN A 47 -30.40 7.38 -3.93
N PRO A 48 -31.50 8.15 -4.08
CA PRO A 48 -32.45 8.37 -2.99
C PRO A 48 -33.51 7.27 -2.86
N SER A 49 -33.19 6.11 -2.28
CA SER A 49 -34.17 5.21 -1.63
C SER A 49 -33.52 4.06 -0.85
N GLY A 50 -33.80 3.99 0.46
CA GLY A 50 -33.53 2.80 1.30
C GLY A 50 -32.42 2.97 2.34
N VAL A 51 -32.82 3.18 3.60
CA VAL A 51 -32.08 3.00 4.87
C VAL A 51 -30.58 3.44 4.86
N PRO A 52 -30.23 4.63 5.38
CA PRO A 52 -28.87 5.13 5.32
C PRO A 52 -27.90 4.39 6.24
N GLN A 53 -26.77 3.95 5.69
CA GLN A 53 -25.51 3.80 6.43
C GLN A 53 -24.55 4.89 5.96
N SER A 54 -24.35 5.91 6.78
CA SER A 54 -23.50 7.06 6.48
C SER A 54 -22.02 6.74 6.67
N PHE A 55 -21.24 6.82 5.59
CA PHE A 55 -19.76 6.82 5.65
C PHE A 55 -19.20 8.24 5.66
N THR A 56 -19.73 9.09 6.55
CA THR A 56 -19.34 10.50 6.71
C THR A 56 -19.08 10.93 8.16
N ASP A 57 -19.21 10.04 9.14
CA ASP A 57 -19.02 10.33 10.58
C ASP A 57 -17.54 10.37 11.03
N SER A 58 -16.76 11.27 10.42
CA SER A 58 -15.54 11.76 11.06
C SER A 58 -15.93 12.69 12.23
N LYS A 59 -15.95 12.16 13.46
CA LYS A 59 -16.29 12.91 14.69
C LYS A 59 -15.21 13.93 15.08
N VAL A 60 -15.11 15.00 14.29
CA VAL A 60 -14.33 16.22 14.57
C VAL A 60 -15.27 17.42 14.84
N SER A 61 -16.57 17.28 14.59
CA SER A 61 -17.55 18.37 14.57
C SER A 61 -18.42 18.51 15.85
N SER A 62 -17.94 18.10 17.02
CA SER A 62 -18.73 18.14 18.27
C SER A 62 -18.08 18.83 19.49
N TYR A 63 -16.88 19.41 19.35
CA TYR A 63 -16.19 20.11 20.45
C TYR A 63 -16.12 21.64 20.33
N LEU A 64 -16.66 22.21 19.25
CA LEU A 64 -16.78 23.66 19.03
C LEU A 64 -18.25 24.10 18.95
N LYS A 65 -19.10 23.55 19.84
CA LYS A 65 -20.53 23.87 19.94
C LYS A 65 -21.01 24.27 21.34
N TYR A 66 -20.08 24.46 22.26
CA TYR A 66 -20.30 25.06 23.58
C TYR A 66 -19.29 26.18 23.78
N GLU A 67 -19.60 27.36 23.20
CA GLU A 67 -19.21 28.72 23.61
C GLU A 67 -19.58 29.72 22.50
N VAL A 68 -20.88 29.78 22.16
CA VAL A 68 -21.47 30.89 21.39
C VAL A 68 -22.81 31.25 22.01
N ASP A 69 -22.76 32.12 23.01
CA ASP A 69 -23.88 32.97 23.43
C ASP A 69 -23.31 34.19 24.17
N SER A 70 -23.95 35.37 24.00
CA SER A 70 -23.63 36.64 24.69
C SER A 70 -22.30 37.35 24.34
N ASN A 71 -22.24 37.99 23.16
CA ASN A 71 -22.29 39.46 23.10
C ASN A 71 -22.32 40.04 21.67
N GLU A 72 -23.06 41.12 21.50
CA GLU A 72 -23.09 41.92 20.28
C GLU A 72 -22.04 43.04 20.34
N ASN A 73 -21.10 43.06 19.41
CA ASN A 73 -20.64 44.24 18.65
C ASN A 73 -19.45 43.83 17.76
N GLY A 74 -19.43 44.28 16.51
CA GLY A 74 -18.39 43.90 15.54
C GLY A 74 -17.21 44.86 15.51
N ASN A 75 -15.99 44.32 15.51
CA ASN A 75 -14.94 44.82 14.61
C ASN A 75 -13.94 43.68 14.28
N GLU A 76 -13.00 43.96 13.38
CA GLU A 76 -12.10 42.96 12.77
C GLU A 76 -10.88 42.58 13.63
N ASN A 77 -10.26 41.45 13.23
CA ASN A 77 -8.93 40.91 13.61
C ASN A 77 -8.70 40.22 14.97
N GLU A 78 -7.76 39.27 14.89
CA GLU A 78 -6.93 38.69 15.98
C GLU A 78 -7.65 38.08 17.18
N ASN A 79 -7.91 36.76 17.12
CA ASN A 79 -7.55 35.79 18.18
C ASN A 79 -7.85 34.33 17.76
N GLU A 80 -6.81 33.57 17.41
CA GLU A 80 -6.78 32.11 17.64
C GLU A 80 -5.41 31.81 18.26
N ILE A 81 -5.38 31.43 19.54
CA ILE A 81 -4.14 31.47 20.34
C ILE A 81 -3.24 30.28 20.00
N ALA A 82 -2.21 30.53 19.19
CA ALA A 82 -1.00 29.74 19.24
C ALA A 82 -0.26 30.03 20.56
N ILE A 83 0.27 29.00 21.20
CA ILE A 83 1.20 29.18 22.32
C ILE A 83 2.53 29.64 21.72
N ASP A 84 2.98 30.82 22.13
CA ASP A 84 4.22 31.47 21.68
C ASP A 84 5.09 31.80 22.89
N ASP A 85 6.26 31.18 22.99
CA ASP A 85 7.05 31.06 24.24
C ASP A 85 7.88 32.31 24.59
N THR A 86 7.38 33.52 24.31
CA THR A 86 8.15 34.77 24.50
C THR A 86 7.42 35.94 25.18
N SER A 87 6.80 35.72 26.36
CA SER A 87 6.66 36.81 27.36
C SER A 87 6.33 36.34 28.78
N SER A 88 7.25 36.50 29.74
CA SER A 88 7.00 36.25 31.16
C SER A 88 6.58 37.52 31.91
N GLY A 89 5.28 37.71 32.14
CA GLY A 89 4.73 38.67 33.11
C GLY A 89 4.40 37.97 34.44
N GLY A 90 4.80 38.53 35.57
CA GLY A 90 4.90 37.77 36.84
C GLY A 90 3.89 38.08 37.95
N SER A 91 3.80 37.12 38.88
CA SER A 91 3.33 37.24 40.27
C SER A 91 1.81 37.37 40.54
N ARG A 92 1.26 36.37 41.26
CA ARG A 92 0.89 36.50 42.69
C ARG A 92 0.38 35.17 43.29
N THR A 93 0.88 34.82 44.49
CA THR A 93 0.47 33.63 45.25
C THR A 93 -0.58 33.94 46.32
N PRO A 94 -1.66 33.14 46.42
CA PRO A 94 -2.42 32.91 47.66
C PRO A 94 -1.81 31.75 48.49
N PRO A 95 -2.22 31.57 49.77
CA PRO A 95 -1.50 30.74 50.74
C PRO A 95 -1.88 29.25 50.78
N GLU A 96 -1.02 28.47 51.43
CA GLU A 96 -1.14 27.02 51.67
C GLU A 96 -2.36 26.62 52.54
N ALA A 97 -2.91 25.44 52.25
CA ALA A 97 -3.64 24.60 53.19
C ALA A 97 -3.18 23.15 52.98
N ALA A 98 -2.88 22.42 54.06
CA ALA A 98 -1.99 21.26 54.01
C ALA A 98 -2.67 19.91 53.71
N GLU A 99 -2.08 19.15 52.78
CA GLU A 99 -1.98 17.69 52.72
C GLU A 99 -0.58 17.36 52.13
N PRO A 100 0.04 16.20 52.42
CA PRO A 100 1.45 15.96 52.09
C PRO A 100 1.63 15.48 50.65
N ASP A 101 1.77 16.42 49.70
CA ASP A 101 1.85 16.08 48.27
C ASP A 101 3.22 15.49 47.84
N MET A 102 3.18 14.61 46.84
CA MET A 102 4.25 13.71 46.41
C MET A 102 5.31 14.39 45.51
N GLN A 103 5.37 15.72 45.49
CA GLN A 103 6.09 16.51 44.50
C GLN A 103 7.59 16.67 44.80
N THR A 104 8.04 16.38 46.02
CA THR A 104 9.44 16.61 46.48
C THR A 104 10.46 15.58 45.98
N LEU A 105 10.05 14.56 45.21
CA LEU A 105 10.93 13.52 44.68
C LEU A 105 11.50 13.80 43.27
N TRP A 106 11.10 14.90 42.61
CA TRP A 106 11.50 15.23 41.23
C TRP A 106 12.15 16.61 41.07
N SER A 107 13.06 16.96 41.99
CA SER A 107 13.92 18.13 41.85
C SER A 107 14.92 17.96 40.71
N THR A 108 14.53 18.36 39.49
CA THR A 108 15.51 18.65 38.44
C THR A 108 16.36 19.86 38.83
N ASN A 109 17.57 19.98 38.28
CA ASN A 109 18.48 21.08 38.62
C ASN A 109 17.83 22.44 38.26
N PRO A 110 17.68 23.40 39.21
CA PRO A 110 17.03 24.69 38.96
C PRO A 110 17.80 25.62 38.01
N HIS A 111 18.98 25.22 37.55
CA HIS A 111 19.75 25.90 36.49
C HIS A 111 19.70 25.17 35.13
N SER A 112 18.83 24.16 34.98
CA SER A 112 18.59 23.46 33.73
C SER A 112 17.67 24.25 32.80
N THR A 113 18.00 24.33 31.51
CA THR A 113 17.13 24.91 30.46
C THR A 113 15.84 24.12 30.22
N LEU A 114 15.70 22.92 30.81
CA LEU A 114 14.48 22.10 30.75
C LEU A 114 13.54 22.33 31.96
N HIS A 115 13.91 23.19 32.92
CA HIS A 115 13.17 23.38 34.17
C HIS A 115 11.88 24.21 33.97
N GLY A 116 10.86 23.57 33.39
CA GLY A 116 9.54 24.15 33.09
C GLY A 116 8.82 23.45 31.94
N LEU A 117 9.56 22.70 31.10
CA LEU A 117 9.02 21.97 29.95
C LEU A 117 8.40 20.60 30.30
N VAL A 118 8.26 20.27 31.58
CA VAL A 118 7.72 18.99 32.07
C VAL A 118 6.46 19.22 32.90
N CYS A 119 5.36 19.54 32.21
CA CYS A 119 4.02 19.29 32.73
C CYS A 119 3.52 17.94 32.18
N PRO A 120 3.18 16.96 33.04
CA PRO A 120 2.26 15.90 32.65
C PRO A 120 0.94 16.51 32.19
N CYS A 121 0.25 15.90 31.22
CA CYS A 121 -1.10 16.33 30.88
C CYS A 121 -2.01 16.27 32.11
N ASP A 122 -2.83 17.31 32.35
CA ASP A 122 -3.75 17.35 33.49
C ASP A 122 -4.63 16.09 33.53
N GLY A 123 -4.45 15.31 34.59
CA GLY A 123 -5.11 14.01 34.77
C GLY A 123 -4.25 12.76 34.53
N PHE A 124 -2.94 12.87 34.23
CA PHE A 124 -2.05 11.69 34.19
C PHE A 124 -1.81 11.09 35.58
N ARG A 125 -2.71 10.20 36.03
CA ARG A 125 -2.65 9.49 37.32
C ARG A 125 -1.74 8.24 37.31
N GLY A 126 -0.74 8.22 36.43
CA GLY A 126 0.28 7.18 36.33
C GLY A 126 -0.13 5.91 35.57
N TRP A 127 0.88 5.18 35.09
CA TRP A 127 0.78 4.01 34.20
C TRP A 127 -0.14 2.87 34.69
N LYS A 128 -0.42 2.78 35.99
CA LYS A 128 -1.30 1.74 36.57
C LYS A 128 -2.80 1.98 36.31
N GLN A 129 -3.21 3.20 35.92
CA GLN A 129 -4.61 3.55 35.70
C GLN A 129 -5.04 3.50 34.23
N ILE A 130 -4.13 3.16 33.30
CA ILE A 130 -4.43 3.03 31.86
C ILE A 130 -5.16 1.70 31.60
N ALA A 131 -6.42 1.78 31.16
CA ALA A 131 -7.24 0.59 30.90
C ALA A 131 -6.97 -0.01 29.50
N VAL A 132 -6.35 -1.18 29.46
CA VAL A 132 -6.09 -1.90 28.21
C VAL A 132 -7.31 -2.76 27.86
N ARG A 133 -7.93 -2.51 26.70
CA ARG A 133 -9.14 -3.22 26.22
C ARG A 133 -10.28 -3.29 27.26
N GLY A 134 -10.51 -2.20 28.00
CA GLY A 134 -11.60 -2.09 28.98
C GLY A 134 -11.40 -2.90 30.27
N LYS A 135 -10.19 -3.41 30.54
CA LYS A 135 -9.81 -4.00 31.83
C LYS A 135 -8.61 -3.25 32.41
N ILE A 136 -8.54 -3.15 33.74
CA ILE A 136 -7.37 -2.63 34.45
C ILE A 136 -6.30 -3.73 34.41
N ALA A 137 -5.50 -3.71 33.34
CA ALA A 137 -4.55 -4.77 32.99
C ALA A 137 -3.20 -4.19 32.50
N SER A 138 -2.82 -3.02 33.02
CA SER A 138 -1.45 -2.51 32.92
C SER A 138 -0.53 -3.39 33.77
N LYS A 139 0.17 -4.32 33.12
CA LYS A 139 1.21 -5.16 33.76
C LYS A 139 2.46 -4.30 33.97
N SER A 140 2.52 -3.58 35.08
CA SER A 140 3.70 -2.81 35.44
C SER A 140 4.89 -3.72 35.76
N TYR A 141 6.10 -3.16 35.82
CA TYR A 141 7.30 -3.90 36.23
C TYR A 141 7.13 -4.63 37.58
N SER A 142 6.36 -4.05 38.52
CA SER A 142 5.99 -4.70 39.79
C SER A 142 5.22 -6.01 39.57
N ASP A 143 4.26 -5.99 38.65
CA ASP A 143 3.34 -7.10 38.40
C ASP A 143 4.03 -8.20 37.59
N LEU A 144 4.96 -7.83 36.72
CA LEU A 144 5.88 -8.75 36.05
C LEU A 144 6.84 -9.42 37.04
N ARG A 145 7.44 -8.69 38.00
CA ARG A 145 8.26 -9.27 39.09
C ARG A 145 7.45 -10.26 39.93
N ASN A 146 6.19 -9.93 40.24
CA ASN A 146 5.30 -10.81 41.02
C ASN A 146 4.89 -12.08 40.25
N MET A 147 4.77 -12.03 38.91
CA MET A 147 4.53 -13.22 38.08
C MET A 147 5.77 -14.13 37.90
N LYS A 148 6.96 -13.76 38.40
CA LYS A 148 8.16 -14.63 38.30
C LYS A 148 7.99 -15.96 39.06
N MET A 149 7.05 -16.04 40.01
CA MET A 149 6.74 -17.23 40.83
C MET A 149 6.04 -18.40 40.07
N GLY A 150 6.09 -18.46 38.74
CA GLY A 150 5.37 -19.47 37.95
C GLY A 150 6.04 -19.94 36.66
N TRP A 151 7.25 -19.47 36.33
CA TRP A 151 7.95 -19.83 35.09
C TRP A 151 9.38 -20.28 35.40
N GLY A 152 9.57 -21.59 35.52
CA GLY A 152 10.86 -22.20 35.86
C GLY A 152 11.87 -22.10 34.72
N TRP A 153 12.68 -21.03 34.75
CA TRP A 153 13.85 -20.85 33.88
C TRP A 153 15.19 -21.13 34.59
N ASP A 154 15.18 -21.16 35.93
CA ASP A 154 16.34 -21.51 36.75
C ASP A 154 16.39 -23.05 36.89
N SER A 155 16.88 -23.73 35.85
CA SER A 155 16.90 -25.20 35.73
C SER A 155 18.14 -25.86 36.35
N ASP A 156 18.49 -25.50 37.59
CA ASP A 156 19.62 -26.10 38.30
C ASP A 156 19.23 -27.47 38.90
N TYR A 157 19.91 -28.51 38.38
CA TYR A 157 19.79 -29.88 38.84
C TYR A 157 20.50 -30.06 40.18
N GLU A 158 19.78 -30.06 41.31
CA GLU A 158 20.23 -30.82 42.47
C GLU A 158 19.09 -31.49 43.25
N SER A 159 19.15 -32.82 43.34
CA SER A 159 18.14 -33.65 43.96
C SER A 159 18.50 -34.03 45.40
N LYS A 160 17.67 -33.68 46.39
CA LYS A 160 17.56 -34.46 47.65
C LYS A 160 16.29 -34.17 48.47
N SER A 161 15.57 -35.27 48.72
CA SER A 161 14.87 -35.64 49.97
C SER A 161 14.38 -34.57 50.94
N THR A 162 13.06 -34.56 51.15
CA THR A 162 12.35 -33.95 52.29
C THR A 162 12.79 -34.54 53.65
N PRO A 163 13.02 -33.70 54.67
CA PRO A 163 12.78 -34.03 56.08
C PRO A 163 11.63 -33.20 56.68
N GLN A 164 11.33 -33.43 57.96
CA GLN A 164 10.15 -32.90 58.67
C GLN A 164 10.24 -31.40 59.04
N PRO A 165 9.10 -30.76 59.38
CA PRO A 165 9.05 -29.33 59.71
C PRO A 165 9.62 -29.04 61.10
N GLU A 166 10.90 -28.66 61.16
CA GLU A 166 11.51 -28.10 62.36
C GLU A 166 11.39 -26.55 62.43
N LEU A 167 11.69 -26.01 63.60
CA LEU A 167 11.42 -24.63 64.00
C LEU A 167 12.17 -23.62 63.12
N LYS A 168 11.50 -22.51 62.78
CA LYS A 168 12.11 -21.37 62.06
C LYS A 168 13.41 -20.93 62.75
N PRO A 169 14.57 -20.99 62.07
CA PRO A 169 15.68 -20.09 62.37
C PRO A 169 15.22 -18.66 62.07
N GLU A 170 15.73 -17.68 62.80
CA GLU A 170 15.51 -16.28 62.46
C GLU A 170 16.10 -16.00 61.08
N ALA A 171 15.25 -15.58 60.14
CA ALA A 171 15.70 -15.23 58.79
C ALA A 171 16.60 -14.00 58.91
N GLN A 172 17.91 -14.21 58.77
CA GLN A 172 18.87 -13.12 58.60
C GLN A 172 18.37 -12.23 57.46
N LEU A 173 18.29 -10.93 57.72
CA LEU A 173 17.97 -9.95 56.70
C LEU A 173 19.13 -9.93 55.70
N VAL A 174 19.03 -10.78 54.68
CA VAL A 174 19.71 -10.58 53.41
C VAL A 174 19.14 -9.30 52.85
N VAL A 175 19.81 -8.19 53.17
CA VAL A 175 19.71 -6.97 52.39
C VAL A 175 20.18 -7.36 50.99
N GLU A 176 19.23 -7.61 50.07
CA GLU A 176 19.52 -7.34 48.66
C GLU A 176 20.08 -5.92 48.66
N GLU A 177 21.38 -5.75 48.41
CA GLU A 177 21.87 -4.45 48.01
C GLU A 177 21.06 -4.08 46.76
N VAL A 178 20.13 -3.14 46.92
CA VAL A 178 19.32 -2.61 45.81
C VAL A 178 20.28 -1.76 44.99
N GLY A 179 21.11 -2.46 44.21
CA GLY A 179 22.24 -1.91 43.49
C GLY A 179 21.75 -0.73 42.68
N VAL A 180 22.21 0.46 43.06
CA VAL A 180 21.67 1.73 42.57
C VAL A 180 21.68 1.69 41.05
N ALA A 181 20.48 1.63 40.46
CA ALA A 181 20.32 1.35 39.03
C ALA A 181 20.96 2.48 38.22
N ILE A 182 22.19 2.24 37.77
CA ILE A 182 22.99 3.25 37.08
C ILE A 182 22.27 3.60 35.78
N SER A 183 21.87 4.87 35.64
CA SER A 183 21.19 5.37 34.44
C SER A 183 21.98 5.04 33.18
N GLY A 184 21.30 4.54 32.14
CA GLY A 184 21.94 4.06 30.91
C GLY A 184 22.55 2.65 30.97
N LYS A 185 22.34 1.89 32.06
CA LYS A 185 22.81 0.49 32.19
C LYS A 185 21.67 -0.53 32.40
N SER A 186 20.43 -0.23 32.03
CA SER A 186 19.38 -1.24 32.06
C SER A 186 19.65 -2.34 31.01
N PRO A 187 19.21 -3.60 31.22
CA PRO A 187 19.49 -4.70 30.29
C PRO A 187 19.00 -4.47 28.85
N ILE A 188 18.00 -3.61 28.63
CA ILE A 188 17.51 -3.23 27.30
C ILE A 188 18.40 -2.19 26.61
N GLU A 189 19.00 -1.26 27.35
CA GLU A 189 19.96 -0.27 26.82
C GLU A 189 21.34 -0.90 26.52
N MET A 190 21.66 -2.00 27.20
CA MET A 190 22.88 -2.78 26.96
C MET A 190 22.78 -3.74 25.76
N LEU A 191 21.66 -3.76 25.04
CA LEU A 191 21.51 -4.53 23.80
C LEU A 191 22.33 -3.92 22.65
N PRO A 192 22.84 -4.74 21.71
CA PRO A 192 23.35 -4.25 20.43
C PRO A 192 22.33 -3.33 19.73
N ALA A 193 22.82 -2.25 19.11
CA ALA A 193 21.97 -1.22 18.51
C ALA A 193 21.03 -1.76 17.40
N GLU A 194 21.43 -2.86 16.76
CA GLU A 194 20.64 -3.59 15.77
C GLU A 194 19.43 -4.28 16.40
N LEU A 195 19.59 -4.90 17.57
CA LEU A 195 18.51 -5.56 18.31
C LEU A 195 17.60 -4.52 18.98
N LEU A 196 18.19 -3.48 19.58
CA LEU A 196 17.43 -2.38 20.17
C LEU A 196 16.61 -1.64 19.11
N GLY A 197 17.21 -1.34 17.95
CA GLY A 197 16.52 -0.77 16.80
C GLY A 197 15.42 -1.69 16.27
N ALA A 198 15.65 -3.00 16.16
CA ALA A 198 14.63 -3.95 15.71
C ALA A 198 13.44 -4.06 16.67
N ILE A 199 13.63 -3.85 17.98
CA ILE A 199 12.57 -3.76 18.98
C ILE A 199 11.79 -2.44 18.84
N ILE A 200 12.49 -1.30 18.71
CA ILE A 200 11.87 0.02 18.56
C ILE A 200 11.09 0.13 17.24
N ASP A 201 11.57 -0.49 16.17
CA ASP A 201 10.89 -0.55 14.87
C ASP A 201 9.51 -1.25 14.93
N GLN A 202 9.22 -2.05 15.97
CA GLN A 202 7.87 -2.63 16.18
C GLN A 202 6.85 -1.59 16.66
N LEU A 203 7.29 -0.42 17.12
CA LEU A 203 6.45 0.70 17.59
C LEU A 203 6.23 1.77 16.49
N VAL A 204 6.89 1.63 15.33
CA VAL A 204 6.73 2.53 14.18
C VAL A 204 5.38 2.26 13.52
N THR A 205 4.52 3.28 13.48
CA THR A 205 3.17 3.19 12.91
C THR A 205 3.11 3.87 11.53
N ASP A 206 3.28 3.07 10.47
CA ASP A 206 3.14 3.53 9.07
C ASP A 206 1.77 4.21 8.87
N ILE A 207 0.67 3.57 9.29
CA ILE A 207 -0.68 4.13 9.20
C ILE A 207 -1.33 4.17 10.59
N PRO A 208 -1.69 5.35 11.14
CA PRO A 208 -2.39 5.43 12.42
C PRO A 208 -3.79 4.79 12.31
N PRO A 209 -4.15 3.82 13.18
CA PRO A 209 -5.43 3.12 13.09
C PRO A 209 -6.61 4.09 13.24
N GLY A 210 -7.49 4.09 12.23
CA GLY A 210 -8.62 5.01 12.13
C GLY A 210 -8.27 6.44 11.67
N GLY A 211 -7.01 6.74 11.35
CA GLY A 211 -6.58 8.04 10.79
C GLY A 211 -6.59 9.23 11.76
N ILE A 212 -7.17 9.07 12.95
CA ILE A 212 -7.35 10.11 13.98
C ILE A 212 -6.39 9.90 15.17
N THR A 213 -5.85 8.70 15.36
CA THR A 213 -4.89 8.41 16.43
C THR A 213 -3.55 9.13 16.20
N PRO A 214 -2.96 9.75 17.23
CA PRO A 214 -1.64 10.37 17.11
C PRO A 214 -0.57 9.33 16.80
N ARG A 215 0.15 9.52 15.68
CA ARG A 215 1.24 8.63 15.25
C ARG A 215 2.45 8.78 16.19
N ASN A 216 3.21 7.71 16.39
CA ASN A 216 4.51 7.70 17.09
C ASN A 216 4.49 8.09 18.58
N VAL A 217 3.36 8.03 19.30
CA VAL A 217 3.29 8.37 20.75
C VAL A 217 4.27 7.53 21.59
N ASP A 218 4.38 6.23 21.32
CA ASP A 218 5.30 5.35 22.04
C ASP A 218 6.76 5.73 21.77
N LEU A 219 7.10 6.10 20.53
CA LEU A 219 8.44 6.61 20.18
C LEU A 219 8.75 7.96 20.85
N MET A 220 7.77 8.87 20.91
CA MET A 220 7.93 10.14 21.65
C MET A 220 8.13 9.90 23.14
N SER A 221 7.50 8.85 23.69
CA SER A 221 7.74 8.41 25.07
C SER A 221 9.15 7.85 25.26
N LEU A 222 9.65 7.04 24.31
CA LEU A 222 11.01 6.49 24.35
C LEU A 222 12.10 7.57 24.27
N LEU A 223 11.91 8.63 23.48
CA LEU A 223 12.84 9.78 23.39
C LEU A 223 13.12 10.45 24.75
N LEU A 224 12.24 10.26 25.74
CA LEU A 224 12.32 10.85 27.09
C LEU A 224 12.88 9.89 28.15
N THR A 225 13.20 8.63 27.79
CA THR A 225 13.60 7.61 28.78
C THR A 225 15.08 7.66 29.15
N SER A 226 15.99 7.76 28.16
CA SER A 226 17.43 7.91 28.38
C SER A 226 18.16 8.36 27.11
N HIS A 227 19.44 8.73 27.22
CA HIS A 227 20.26 9.06 26.05
C HIS A 227 20.42 7.89 25.06
N ALA A 228 20.55 6.65 25.55
CA ALA A 228 20.69 5.47 24.69
C ALA A 228 19.40 5.20 23.90
N MET A 229 18.26 5.20 24.61
CA MET A 229 16.94 5.04 24.00
C MET A 229 16.60 6.21 23.05
N HIS A 230 16.99 7.44 23.39
CA HIS A 230 16.82 8.62 22.54
C HIS A 230 17.57 8.46 21.21
N SER A 231 18.86 8.14 21.26
CA SER A 231 19.68 7.92 20.04
C SER A 231 19.16 6.78 19.16
N ALA A 232 18.74 5.65 19.77
CA ALA A 232 18.16 4.53 19.03
C ALA A 232 16.79 4.90 18.42
N THR A 233 15.96 5.64 19.15
CA THR A 233 14.62 6.05 18.68
C THR A 233 14.68 7.10 17.57
N LEU A 234 15.65 8.02 17.60
CA LEU A 234 15.90 8.93 16.47
C LEU A 234 16.23 8.16 15.18
N ALA A 235 16.94 7.03 15.26
CA ALA A 235 17.21 6.20 14.08
C ALA A 235 15.90 5.67 13.45
N SER A 236 15.02 5.04 14.23
CA SER A 236 13.72 4.56 13.75
C SER A 236 12.82 5.69 13.23
N LEU A 237 12.76 6.82 13.94
CA LEU A 237 11.95 7.99 13.56
C LEU A 237 12.37 8.62 12.22
N TYR A 238 13.68 8.68 11.92
CA TYR A 238 14.19 9.34 10.72
C TYR A 238 14.47 8.39 9.54
N THR A 239 14.56 7.08 9.75
CA THR A 239 14.85 6.11 8.68
C THR A 239 13.75 6.07 7.60
N LYS A 240 12.47 6.18 7.99
CA LYS A 240 11.30 6.06 7.10
C LYS A 240 10.40 7.30 7.24
N ILE A 241 10.54 8.27 6.34
CA ILE A 241 9.79 9.54 6.41
C ILE A 241 8.55 9.49 5.51
N THR A 242 7.36 9.39 6.12
CA THR A 242 6.08 9.41 5.41
C THR A 242 5.40 10.77 5.48
N ILE A 243 5.17 11.40 4.32
CA ILE A 243 4.68 12.76 4.14
C ILE A 243 3.20 12.74 3.69
N PRO A 244 2.22 12.90 4.60
CA PRO A 244 0.80 12.95 4.23
C PRO A 244 0.36 14.31 3.68
N HIS A 245 1.05 15.41 4.01
CA HIS A 245 0.68 16.77 3.57
C HIS A 245 1.91 17.67 3.46
N SER A 246 1.83 18.72 2.62
CA SER A 246 2.95 19.66 2.42
C SER A 246 3.34 20.45 3.68
N ARG A 247 2.42 20.67 4.63
CA ARG A 247 2.75 21.24 5.95
C ARG A 247 3.68 20.33 6.77
N VAL A 248 3.57 19.01 6.63
CA VAL A 248 4.46 18.03 7.27
C VAL A 248 5.81 18.02 6.57
N PHE A 249 5.83 18.04 5.23
CA PHE A 249 7.06 18.19 4.44
C PHE A 249 7.87 19.42 4.87
N ARG A 250 7.23 20.59 4.99
CA ARG A 250 7.90 21.83 5.40
C ARG A 250 8.47 21.76 6.82
N LYS A 251 7.75 21.15 7.77
CA LYS A 251 8.26 20.93 9.14
C LYS A 251 9.49 20.01 9.13
N PHE A 252 9.42 18.91 8.38
CA PHE A 252 10.54 17.98 8.23
C PHE A 252 11.76 18.65 7.58
N LEU A 253 11.58 19.36 6.47
CA LEU A 253 12.63 20.09 5.77
C LEU A 253 13.31 21.14 6.66
N ALA A 254 12.53 21.94 7.39
CA ALA A 254 13.08 22.92 8.33
C ALA A 254 13.95 22.24 9.41
N HIS A 255 13.49 21.12 9.96
CA HIS A 255 14.20 20.41 11.02
C HIS A 255 15.48 19.71 10.52
N ILE A 256 15.50 19.14 9.31
CA ILE A 256 16.76 18.59 8.73
C ILE A 256 17.69 19.68 8.19
N ARG A 257 17.20 20.91 7.92
CA ARG A 257 18.04 22.07 7.61
C ARG A 257 18.75 22.58 8.87
N GLU A 258 18.06 22.60 10.01
CA GLU A 258 18.61 22.97 11.32
C GLU A 258 19.56 21.89 11.88
N TYR A 259 19.20 20.60 11.70
CA TYR A 259 19.99 19.45 12.15
C TYR A 259 20.32 18.49 10.98
N PRO A 260 21.28 18.84 10.09
CA PRO A 260 21.62 18.02 8.91
C PRO A 260 22.02 16.56 9.21
N ALA A 261 22.51 16.27 10.42
CA ALA A 261 22.77 14.91 10.87
C ALA A 261 21.53 14.00 10.76
N LEU A 262 20.33 14.51 11.05
CA LEU A 262 19.07 13.76 10.92
C LEU A 262 18.76 13.41 9.46
N GLY A 263 19.08 14.31 8.52
CA GLY A 263 18.98 14.05 7.08
C GLY A 263 19.84 12.86 6.63
N THR A 264 21.01 12.65 7.25
CA THR A 264 21.87 11.50 6.96
C THR A 264 21.32 10.14 7.42
N ILE A 265 20.31 10.12 8.29
CA ILE A 265 19.62 8.91 8.79
C ILE A 265 18.56 8.43 7.79
N VAL A 266 18.01 9.32 6.96
CA VAL A 266 16.89 9.02 6.05
C VAL A 266 17.25 7.95 5.03
N ARG A 267 16.38 6.92 4.92
CA ARG A 267 16.50 5.83 3.91
C ARG A 267 15.29 5.79 2.99
N ARG A 268 14.10 6.15 3.47
CA ARG A 268 12.88 6.31 2.65
C ARG A 268 12.29 7.71 2.81
N LEU A 269 11.88 8.31 1.69
CA LEU A 269 11.01 9.48 1.63
C LEU A 269 9.75 9.11 0.83
N ASP A 270 8.60 9.15 1.49
CA ASP A 270 7.37 8.49 1.05
C ASP A 270 6.20 9.47 0.97
N PHE A 271 5.75 9.74 -0.26
CA PHE A 271 4.57 10.55 -0.57
C PHE A 271 3.36 9.69 -0.99
N SER A 272 3.38 8.36 -0.84
CA SER A 272 2.25 7.48 -1.20
C SER A 272 0.97 7.78 -0.42
N HIS A 273 1.09 8.38 0.77
CA HIS A 273 0.00 8.86 1.60
C HIS A 273 -0.29 10.37 1.44
N PHE A 274 0.41 11.07 0.53
CA PHE A 274 0.23 12.50 0.33
C PHE A 274 -1.18 12.82 -0.18
N ASN A 275 -1.93 13.58 0.60
CA ASN A 275 -3.20 14.15 0.18
C ASN A 275 -3.06 15.69 0.06
N PRO A 276 -3.17 16.26 -1.16
CA PRO A 276 -3.08 17.70 -1.36
C PRO A 276 -4.31 18.43 -0.82
N THR A 277 -5.47 17.79 -0.61
CA THR A 277 -6.65 18.42 0.01
C THR A 277 -6.54 18.41 1.53
N GLY A 278 -5.70 19.32 2.05
CA GLY A 278 -5.76 19.69 3.46
C GLY A 278 -7.10 20.34 3.81
N ILE A 279 -7.52 20.27 5.08
CA ILE A 279 -8.77 20.83 5.57
C ILE A 279 -8.84 22.34 5.24
N GLY A 280 -9.94 22.77 4.62
CA GLY A 280 -10.30 24.19 4.43
C GLY A 280 -9.59 24.96 3.31
N LEU A 281 -8.51 24.46 2.68
CA LEU A 281 -7.72 25.25 1.73
C LEU A 281 -8.07 25.02 0.25
N THR A 282 -8.37 26.11 -0.46
CA THR A 282 -8.61 26.09 -1.92
C THR A 282 -7.36 25.65 -2.71
N ALA A 283 -7.52 25.26 -3.97
CA ALA A 283 -6.38 24.92 -4.83
C ALA A 283 -5.41 26.10 -5.00
N ARG A 284 -5.93 27.33 -5.05
CA ARG A 284 -5.16 28.56 -5.18
C ARG A 284 -4.30 28.82 -3.93
N GLN A 285 -4.90 28.84 -2.74
CA GLN A 285 -4.18 29.02 -1.48
C GLN A 285 -3.09 27.97 -1.25
N ARG A 286 -3.28 26.75 -1.77
CA ARG A 286 -2.28 25.66 -1.72
C ARG A 286 -1.08 25.91 -2.62
N ALA A 287 -1.28 26.40 -3.84
CA ALA A 287 -0.19 26.85 -4.70
C ALA A 287 0.55 28.05 -4.09
N GLU A 288 -0.19 29.00 -3.50
CA GLU A 288 0.34 30.17 -2.80
C GLU A 288 1.08 29.82 -1.50
N THR A 289 0.94 28.61 -0.93
CA THR A 289 1.66 28.23 0.32
C THR A 289 3.11 27.80 0.10
N LEU A 290 3.51 27.44 -1.13
CA LEU A 290 4.89 27.10 -1.54
C LEU A 290 5.64 26.06 -0.66
N ASN A 291 4.92 25.27 0.14
CA ASN A 291 5.49 24.35 1.13
C ASN A 291 6.31 23.22 0.50
N LEU A 292 5.71 22.61 -0.52
CA LEU A 292 6.31 21.62 -1.42
C LEU A 292 6.24 22.26 -2.80
N ILE A 293 7.41 22.39 -3.43
CA ILE A 293 7.67 22.88 -4.78
C ILE A 293 8.98 22.20 -5.25
N PRO A 294 9.32 22.17 -6.55
CA PRO A 294 10.55 21.52 -7.02
C PRO A 294 11.83 22.01 -6.30
N ALA A 295 11.90 23.29 -5.97
CA ALA A 295 13.05 23.86 -5.24
C ALA A 295 13.21 23.31 -3.81
N THR A 296 12.11 23.19 -3.04
CA THR A 296 12.16 22.66 -1.66
C THR A 296 12.31 21.15 -1.65
N LEU A 297 11.80 20.45 -2.68
CA LEU A 297 12.03 19.03 -2.90
C LEU A 297 13.50 18.73 -3.23
N LEU A 298 14.12 19.50 -4.13
CA LEU A 298 15.53 19.39 -4.48
C LEU A 298 16.46 19.67 -3.29
N GLU A 299 16.11 20.65 -2.43
CA GLU A 299 16.81 20.91 -1.18
C GLU A 299 16.71 19.70 -0.23
N CYS A 300 15.51 19.16 -0.04
CA CYS A 300 15.27 17.98 0.80
C CYS A 300 16.08 16.75 0.34
N LEU A 301 16.11 16.49 -0.96
CA LEU A 301 16.93 15.41 -1.55
C LEU A 301 18.44 15.67 -1.38
N SER A 302 18.87 16.93 -1.36
CA SER A 302 20.29 17.29 -1.14
C SER A 302 20.69 17.18 0.34
N LEU A 303 19.76 17.35 1.27
CA LEU A 303 19.94 17.11 2.71
C LEU A 303 19.79 15.62 3.11
N THR A 304 19.40 14.73 2.19
CA THR A 304 19.18 13.29 2.44
C THR A 304 20.08 12.38 1.57
N PRO A 305 21.43 12.52 1.62
CA PRO A 305 22.37 11.87 0.70
C PRO A 305 22.40 10.32 0.76
N ASN A 306 21.84 9.74 1.82
CA ASN A 306 21.78 8.29 2.03
C ASN A 306 20.41 7.68 1.69
N LEU A 307 19.55 8.42 0.98
CA LEU A 307 18.23 7.98 0.53
C LEU A 307 18.35 6.73 -0.36
N ARG A 308 17.49 5.73 -0.10
CA ARG A 308 17.40 4.46 -0.83
C ARG A 308 16.05 4.26 -1.53
N GLU A 309 14.98 4.84 -1.01
CA GLU A 309 13.63 4.66 -1.52
C GLU A 309 12.92 6.02 -1.63
N PHE A 310 12.48 6.39 -2.83
CA PHE A 310 11.69 7.61 -3.08
C PHE A 310 10.37 7.22 -3.74
N LEU A 311 9.25 7.50 -3.06
CA LEU A 311 7.92 7.07 -3.50
C LEU A 311 7.07 8.30 -3.77
N SER A 312 6.73 8.54 -5.05
CA SER A 312 5.93 9.67 -5.53
C SER A 312 4.66 9.20 -6.23
N GLN A 313 3.74 10.14 -6.46
CA GLN A 313 2.44 9.88 -7.09
C GLN A 313 1.91 11.10 -7.84
N GLU A 314 0.83 10.90 -8.61
CA GLU A 314 -0.01 11.90 -9.32
C GLU A 314 -0.35 13.21 -8.57
N HIS A 315 -0.22 13.26 -7.25
CA HIS A 315 -0.51 14.45 -6.44
C HIS A 315 0.72 15.35 -6.20
N ILE A 316 1.91 14.94 -6.63
CA ILE A 316 3.16 15.72 -6.59
C ILE A 316 3.92 15.69 -7.92
N ASP A 317 3.30 15.28 -9.03
CA ASP A 317 4.01 15.15 -10.31
C ASP A 317 4.37 16.50 -10.95
N ASP A 318 3.62 17.56 -10.66
CA ASP A 318 3.99 18.96 -10.93
C ASP A 318 5.20 19.45 -10.09
N ASP A 319 5.54 18.80 -8.97
CA ASP A 319 6.72 19.12 -8.14
C ASP A 319 8.02 18.45 -8.62
N MET A 320 7.92 17.56 -9.61
CA MET A 320 9.01 16.70 -10.10
C MET A 320 9.70 17.31 -11.32
N ASP A 321 10.41 18.43 -11.13
CA ASP A 321 11.13 19.09 -12.22
C ASP A 321 12.37 18.32 -12.71
N ALA A 322 12.98 18.80 -13.79
CA ALA A 322 14.16 18.17 -14.38
C ALA A 322 15.35 18.06 -13.40
N LYS A 323 15.50 18.97 -12.43
CA LYS A 323 16.56 18.91 -11.42
C LYS A 323 16.25 17.88 -10.36
N VAL A 324 15.00 17.77 -9.92
CA VAL A 324 14.55 16.71 -8.99
C VAL A 324 14.76 15.33 -9.63
N ILE A 325 14.39 15.15 -10.89
CA ILE A 325 14.59 13.90 -11.63
C ILE A 325 16.08 13.61 -11.86
N GLN A 326 16.88 14.62 -12.24
CA GLN A 326 18.35 14.49 -12.34
C GLN A 326 18.97 14.08 -10.99
N LYS A 327 18.56 14.70 -9.88
CA LYS A 327 19.02 14.37 -8.53
C LYS A 327 18.78 12.89 -8.20
N LEU A 328 17.55 12.42 -8.42
CA LEU A 328 17.14 11.04 -8.15
C LEU A 328 17.86 10.01 -9.02
N LEU A 329 18.14 10.31 -10.29
CA LEU A 329 18.76 9.37 -11.23
C LEU A 329 20.30 9.40 -11.24
N CYS A 330 20.92 10.54 -10.95
CA CYS A 330 22.35 10.78 -11.19
C CYS A 330 23.16 11.15 -9.93
N GLU A 331 22.54 11.70 -8.88
CA GLU A 331 23.26 12.26 -7.72
C GLU A 331 23.03 11.53 -6.39
N LEU A 332 22.13 10.53 -6.35
CA LEU A 332 21.87 9.71 -5.16
C LEU A 332 22.41 8.28 -5.34
N PRO A 333 23.69 8.00 -5.01
CA PRO A 333 24.33 6.73 -5.31
C PRO A 333 23.74 5.53 -4.55
N ASN A 334 22.95 5.79 -3.50
CA ASN A 334 22.29 4.77 -2.68
C ASN A 334 20.87 4.42 -3.15
N ILE A 335 20.34 5.05 -4.21
CA ILE A 335 18.94 4.88 -4.62
C ILE A 335 18.67 3.46 -5.16
N GLN A 336 17.71 2.76 -4.54
CA GLN A 336 17.38 1.36 -4.82
C GLN A 336 15.93 1.17 -5.28
N ALA A 337 15.03 2.07 -4.90
CA ALA A 337 13.63 2.05 -5.27
C ALA A 337 13.10 3.43 -5.68
N LEU A 338 12.41 3.49 -6.82
CA LEU A 338 11.68 4.67 -7.29
C LEU A 338 10.23 4.27 -7.66
N ASP A 339 9.25 5.02 -7.17
CA ASP A 339 7.86 4.97 -7.63
C ASP A 339 7.42 6.33 -8.16
N PHE A 340 6.79 6.34 -9.34
CA PHE A 340 6.20 7.51 -9.99
C PHE A 340 4.72 7.23 -10.33
N CYS A 341 3.98 6.62 -9.40
CA CYS A 341 2.66 6.06 -9.69
C CYS A 341 1.65 7.12 -10.19
N ALA A 342 1.12 6.91 -11.39
CA ALA A 342 0.21 7.80 -12.10
C ALA A 342 0.73 9.24 -12.35
N CYS A 343 2.02 9.49 -12.14
CA CYS A 343 2.68 10.72 -12.56
C CYS A 343 2.56 10.84 -14.10
N SER A 344 1.76 11.81 -14.53
CA SER A 344 1.25 11.90 -15.90
C SER A 344 0.96 13.32 -16.37
N SER A 345 1.26 14.34 -15.56
CA SER A 345 1.24 15.75 -15.94
C SER A 345 2.19 16.05 -17.12
N PRO A 346 1.91 17.11 -17.91
CA PRO A 346 2.81 17.54 -18.98
C PRO A 346 4.18 18.00 -18.46
N SER A 347 4.20 18.68 -17.31
CA SER A 347 5.38 19.13 -16.57
C SER A 347 6.31 17.98 -16.19
N PHE A 348 5.78 16.90 -15.62
CA PHE A 348 6.50 15.66 -15.32
C PHE A 348 7.10 15.02 -16.58
N ARG A 349 6.29 14.86 -17.63
CA ARG A 349 6.72 14.32 -18.93
C ARG A 349 7.85 15.14 -19.53
N ASP A 350 7.69 16.46 -19.58
CA ASP A 350 8.65 17.36 -20.24
C ASP A 350 9.94 17.48 -19.42
N SER A 351 9.85 17.35 -18.10
CA SER A 351 11.01 17.26 -17.20
C SER A 351 11.78 15.95 -17.39
N PHE A 352 11.11 14.80 -17.43
CA PHE A 352 11.75 13.51 -17.77
C PHE A 352 12.37 13.54 -19.18
N THR A 353 11.65 14.10 -20.15
CA THR A 353 12.11 14.25 -21.54
C THR A 353 13.31 15.19 -21.63
N THR A 354 13.41 16.21 -20.76
CA THR A 354 14.61 17.06 -20.66
C THR A 354 15.79 16.24 -20.16
N VAL A 355 15.66 15.57 -19.00
CA VAL A 355 16.77 14.82 -18.37
C VAL A 355 17.37 13.76 -19.30
N ILE A 356 16.56 12.96 -20.00
CA ILE A 356 17.09 11.93 -20.91
C ILE A 356 17.83 12.50 -22.13
N ASN A 357 17.58 13.76 -22.50
CA ASN A 357 18.20 14.43 -23.65
C ASN A 357 19.37 15.35 -23.27
N THR A 358 19.47 15.79 -22.02
CA THR A 358 20.49 16.76 -21.56
C THR A 358 21.47 16.23 -20.53
N CYS A 359 21.17 15.13 -19.84
CA CYS A 359 22.00 14.59 -18.76
C CYS A 359 22.69 13.29 -19.18
N GLU A 360 23.97 13.14 -18.86
CA GLU A 360 24.70 11.89 -19.02
C GLU A 360 24.26 10.87 -17.95
N ILE A 361 23.12 10.21 -18.16
CA ILE A 361 22.58 9.22 -17.23
C ILE A 361 23.57 8.04 -17.12
N PRO A 362 24.06 7.69 -15.90
CA PRO A 362 25.08 6.66 -15.67
C PRO A 362 24.79 5.34 -16.42
N GLY A 363 25.85 4.71 -16.96
CA GLY A 363 25.74 3.48 -17.74
C GLY A 363 25.21 2.27 -16.94
N VAL A 364 25.28 2.33 -15.61
CA VAL A 364 24.61 1.41 -14.68
C VAL A 364 23.97 2.24 -13.58
N LEU A 365 22.71 1.94 -13.25
CA LEU A 365 21.97 2.56 -12.16
C LEU A 365 21.85 1.58 -10.97
N PRO A 366 21.96 2.05 -9.71
CA PRO A 366 21.83 1.21 -8.51
C PRO A 366 20.39 0.76 -8.20
N ILE A 367 19.42 1.18 -9.03
CA ILE A 367 17.99 0.91 -8.86
C ILE A 367 17.69 -0.58 -9.05
N THR A 368 17.08 -1.18 -8.03
CA THR A 368 16.64 -2.59 -8.02
C THR A 368 15.13 -2.75 -8.15
N ARG A 369 14.36 -1.67 -7.92
CA ARG A 369 12.88 -1.64 -7.96
C ARG A 369 12.42 -0.35 -8.62
N LEU A 370 11.62 -0.46 -9.68
CA LEU A 370 11.19 0.70 -10.47
C LEU A 370 9.71 0.59 -10.84
N SER A 371 8.96 1.66 -10.59
CA SER A 371 7.54 1.75 -10.94
C SER A 371 7.22 3.04 -11.67
N PHE A 372 6.67 2.88 -12.87
CA PHE A 372 6.02 3.89 -13.71
C PHE A 372 4.54 3.51 -13.94
N HIS A 373 3.91 2.84 -12.97
CA HIS A 373 2.51 2.39 -13.03
C HIS A 373 1.57 3.54 -13.43
N GLU A 374 0.77 3.38 -14.49
CA GLU A 374 -0.15 4.38 -15.07
C GLU A 374 0.52 5.71 -15.53
N CYS A 375 1.84 5.73 -15.79
CA CYS A 375 2.56 6.86 -16.43
C CYS A 375 2.26 6.99 -17.93
N THR A 376 0.98 7.05 -18.30
CA THR A 376 0.43 7.01 -19.67
C THR A 376 1.00 8.06 -20.64
N ASN A 377 1.60 9.14 -20.13
CA ASN A 377 2.11 10.26 -20.93
C ASN A 377 3.62 10.26 -21.16
N LEU A 378 4.40 9.37 -20.53
CA LEU A 378 5.84 9.25 -20.81
C LEU A 378 6.08 8.66 -22.23
N PRO A 379 7.04 9.21 -23.00
CA PRO A 379 7.42 8.64 -24.29
C PRO A 379 8.30 7.39 -24.12
N SER A 380 8.28 6.50 -25.12
CA SER A 380 9.03 5.24 -25.14
C SER A 380 10.54 5.44 -24.90
N SER A 381 11.10 6.55 -25.38
CA SER A 381 12.51 6.96 -25.20
C SER A 381 12.98 7.10 -23.74
N VAL A 382 12.07 7.36 -22.79
CA VAL A 382 12.40 7.32 -21.35
C VAL A 382 12.76 5.90 -20.93
N PHE A 383 11.98 4.91 -21.37
CA PHE A 383 12.20 3.50 -21.06
C PHE A 383 13.36 2.91 -21.87
N GLU A 384 13.50 3.27 -23.15
CA GLU A 384 14.68 2.93 -23.98
C GLU A 384 16.00 3.37 -23.33
N THR A 385 15.99 4.53 -22.66
CA THR A 385 17.16 5.09 -21.99
C THR A 385 17.40 4.44 -20.62
N LEU A 386 16.36 4.27 -19.80
CA LEU A 386 16.50 3.81 -18.42
C LEU A 386 16.64 2.30 -18.30
N ILE A 387 15.82 1.50 -18.99
CA ILE A 387 15.72 0.05 -18.79
C ILE A 387 17.08 -0.68 -18.99
N PRO A 388 17.89 -0.41 -20.04
CA PRO A 388 19.18 -1.07 -20.24
C PRO A 388 20.23 -0.83 -19.14
N ARG A 389 20.02 0.19 -18.28
CA ARG A 389 20.95 0.55 -17.19
C ARG A 389 20.65 -0.18 -15.88
N LEU A 390 19.50 -0.86 -15.78
CA LEU A 390 18.99 -1.49 -14.55
C LEU A 390 19.54 -2.92 -14.36
N THR A 391 20.85 -3.05 -14.25
CA THR A 391 21.54 -4.36 -14.22
C THR A 391 21.17 -5.24 -13.01
N HIS A 392 20.60 -4.67 -11.97
CA HIS A 392 20.19 -5.33 -10.72
C HIS A 392 18.66 -5.32 -10.50
N LEU A 393 17.87 -5.17 -11.56
CA LEU A 393 16.42 -5.05 -11.47
C LEU A 393 15.76 -6.33 -10.93
N THR A 394 14.82 -6.17 -10.00
CA THR A 394 14.08 -7.26 -9.34
C THR A 394 12.57 -7.05 -9.32
N HIS A 395 12.12 -5.79 -9.37
CA HIS A 395 10.71 -5.40 -9.41
C HIS A 395 10.54 -4.34 -10.50
N LEU A 396 9.66 -4.59 -11.47
CA LEU A 396 9.33 -3.66 -12.55
C LEU A 396 7.82 -3.53 -12.70
N ASP A 397 7.30 -2.32 -12.44
CA ASP A 397 5.94 -1.94 -12.81
C ASP A 397 5.97 -0.88 -13.92
N VAL A 398 5.45 -1.24 -15.08
CA VAL A 398 5.28 -0.34 -16.23
C VAL A 398 3.86 -0.45 -16.77
N ALA A 399 2.90 -0.84 -15.92
CA ALA A 399 1.51 -1.02 -16.34
C ALA A 399 0.94 0.26 -16.95
N HIS A 400 0.20 0.13 -18.04
CA HIS A 400 -0.43 1.24 -18.77
C HIS A 400 0.57 2.33 -19.22
N THR A 401 1.79 1.94 -19.58
CA THR A 401 2.81 2.82 -20.19
C THR A 401 3.00 2.57 -21.68
N ARG A 402 3.99 3.21 -22.30
CA ARG A 402 4.36 3.10 -23.72
C ARG A 402 5.63 2.26 -23.93
N ILE A 403 5.86 1.28 -23.07
CA ILE A 403 6.91 0.27 -23.26
C ILE A 403 6.60 -0.58 -24.51
N THR A 404 7.61 -0.81 -25.35
CA THR A 404 7.53 -1.58 -26.60
C THR A 404 8.25 -2.91 -26.45
N ASP A 405 8.03 -3.83 -27.39
CA ASP A 405 8.66 -5.15 -27.39
C ASP A 405 10.20 -5.05 -27.34
N ASP A 406 10.81 -4.17 -28.13
CA ASP A 406 12.27 -3.97 -28.13
C ASP A 406 12.80 -3.50 -26.77
N ILE A 407 12.05 -2.67 -26.05
CA ILE A 407 12.40 -2.18 -24.71
C ILE A 407 12.28 -3.31 -23.69
N LEU A 408 11.28 -4.18 -23.81
CA LEU A 408 11.12 -5.36 -22.96
C LEU A 408 12.34 -6.31 -23.12
N PHE A 409 12.78 -6.55 -24.35
CA PHE A 409 14.00 -7.31 -24.64
C PHE A 409 15.31 -6.56 -24.29
N SER A 410 15.26 -5.26 -24.01
CA SER A 410 16.41 -4.45 -23.58
C SER A 410 16.75 -4.60 -22.08
N ILE A 411 15.90 -5.26 -21.29
CA ILE A 411 16.13 -5.55 -19.87
C ILE A 411 17.46 -6.33 -19.73
N PRO A 412 18.42 -5.89 -18.90
CA PRO A 412 19.71 -6.54 -18.79
C PRO A 412 19.61 -8.02 -18.39
N LYS A 413 20.38 -8.89 -19.07
CA LYS A 413 20.45 -10.33 -18.76
C LYS A 413 20.98 -10.66 -17.35
N THR A 414 21.52 -9.68 -16.64
CA THR A 414 21.96 -9.77 -15.24
C THR A 414 20.83 -9.53 -14.23
N ALA A 415 19.72 -8.91 -14.65
CA ALA A 415 18.56 -8.66 -13.81
C ALA A 415 17.92 -9.99 -13.36
N LYS A 416 17.19 -9.95 -12.24
CA LYS A 416 16.54 -11.12 -11.62
C LYS A 416 15.15 -10.72 -11.16
N LEU A 417 14.24 -10.59 -12.12
CA LEU A 417 12.87 -10.19 -11.87
C LEU A 417 12.17 -11.24 -11.00
N THR A 418 11.53 -10.74 -9.95
CA THR A 418 10.62 -11.47 -9.07
C THR A 418 9.19 -10.93 -9.24
N HIS A 419 9.06 -9.65 -9.60
CA HIS A 419 7.78 -9.01 -9.84
C HIS A 419 7.81 -8.25 -11.17
N LEU A 420 6.93 -8.62 -12.10
CA LEU A 420 6.77 -7.96 -13.39
C LEU A 420 5.30 -7.60 -13.63
N ASN A 421 5.05 -6.34 -13.98
CA ASN A 421 3.73 -5.85 -14.36
C ASN A 421 3.82 -5.06 -15.66
N ILE A 422 3.29 -5.66 -16.73
CA ILE A 422 3.15 -5.08 -18.07
C ILE A 422 1.68 -5.03 -18.51
N SER A 423 0.75 -5.08 -17.54
CA SER A 423 -0.69 -4.97 -17.80
C SER A 423 -1.05 -3.67 -18.53
N LYS A 424 -2.07 -3.74 -19.40
CA LYS A 424 -2.56 -2.64 -20.25
C LYS A 424 -1.52 -1.96 -21.17
N CYS A 425 -0.35 -2.55 -21.41
CA CYS A 425 0.66 -1.96 -22.30
C CYS A 425 0.30 -2.21 -23.77
N SER A 426 -0.43 -1.27 -24.39
CA SER A 426 -0.94 -1.38 -25.77
C SER A 426 0.11 -1.30 -26.88
N TYR A 427 1.39 -1.21 -26.52
CA TYR A 427 2.54 -1.21 -27.43
C TYR A 427 3.36 -2.53 -27.36
N LEU A 428 2.84 -3.55 -26.65
CA LEU A 428 3.40 -4.90 -26.59
C LEU A 428 2.57 -5.90 -27.40
N SER A 429 3.28 -6.85 -28.02
CA SER A 429 2.71 -7.94 -28.84
C SER A 429 2.75 -9.26 -28.06
N GLY A 430 1.62 -9.99 -27.99
CA GLY A 430 1.50 -11.19 -27.14
C GLY A 430 2.51 -12.29 -27.48
N ASP A 431 2.81 -12.49 -28.75
CA ASP A 431 3.85 -13.41 -29.24
C ASP A 431 5.25 -13.01 -28.76
N ARG A 432 5.60 -11.72 -28.86
CA ARG A 432 6.86 -11.17 -28.37
C ARG A 432 6.97 -11.26 -26.84
N VAL A 433 5.88 -11.11 -26.11
CA VAL A 433 5.85 -11.32 -24.65
C VAL A 433 6.02 -12.82 -24.29
N VAL A 434 5.43 -13.76 -25.05
CA VAL A 434 5.68 -15.21 -24.88
C VAL A 434 7.14 -15.56 -25.18
N GLU A 435 7.73 -15.00 -26.24
CA GLU A 435 9.14 -15.18 -26.58
C GLU A 435 10.06 -14.61 -25.47
N PHE A 436 9.75 -13.42 -24.94
CA PHE A 436 10.48 -12.84 -23.81
C PHE A 436 10.38 -13.74 -22.56
N LEU A 437 9.18 -14.22 -22.23
CA LEU A 437 8.94 -15.05 -21.05
C LEU A 437 9.58 -16.45 -21.14
N SER A 438 9.76 -16.99 -22.35
CA SER A 438 10.43 -18.29 -22.57
C SER A 438 11.94 -18.21 -22.72
N THR A 439 12.48 -17.12 -23.29
CA THR A 439 13.89 -17.03 -23.67
C THR A 439 14.75 -16.16 -22.75
N HIS A 440 14.16 -15.18 -22.05
CA HIS A 440 14.96 -14.18 -21.36
C HIS A 440 15.40 -14.63 -19.95
N PRO A 441 16.70 -14.60 -19.60
CA PRO A 441 17.16 -15.13 -18.30
C PRO A 441 16.62 -14.34 -17.10
N ALA A 442 16.29 -13.06 -17.28
CA ALA A 442 15.87 -12.20 -16.17
C ALA A 442 14.50 -12.55 -15.57
N VAL A 443 13.68 -13.41 -16.20
CA VAL A 443 12.32 -13.77 -15.74
C VAL A 443 12.21 -15.17 -15.14
N GLN A 444 13.30 -15.93 -15.08
CA GLN A 444 13.32 -17.30 -14.56
C GLN A 444 12.96 -17.42 -13.06
N SER A 445 12.94 -16.30 -12.33
CA SER A 445 12.66 -16.20 -10.89
C SER A 445 11.35 -15.47 -10.54
N LEU A 446 10.40 -15.34 -11.49
CA LEU A 446 9.15 -14.60 -11.25
C LEU A 446 8.29 -15.25 -10.16
N VAL A 447 7.80 -14.41 -9.25
CA VAL A 447 6.88 -14.71 -8.14
C VAL A 447 5.54 -14.00 -8.35
N TYR A 448 5.55 -12.84 -8.98
CA TYR A 448 4.36 -12.09 -9.41
C TYR A 448 4.47 -11.73 -10.89
N LEU A 449 3.44 -12.05 -11.67
CA LEU A 449 3.34 -11.71 -13.09
C LEU A 449 1.93 -11.21 -13.44
N ASN A 450 1.82 -9.94 -13.80
CA ASN A 450 0.57 -9.35 -14.26
C ASN A 450 0.69 -8.92 -15.74
N LEU A 451 -0.08 -9.61 -16.58
CA LEU A 451 -0.17 -9.46 -18.03
C LEU A 451 -1.53 -8.90 -18.48
N GLY A 452 -2.40 -8.52 -17.55
CA GLY A 452 -3.81 -8.27 -17.83
C GLY A 452 -4.07 -7.12 -18.83
N SER A 453 -4.92 -7.35 -19.82
CA SER A 453 -5.38 -6.36 -20.81
C SER A 453 -6.78 -5.82 -20.49
N ASP A 454 -7.14 -4.68 -21.10
CA ASP A 454 -8.55 -4.28 -21.25
C ASP A 454 -9.00 -4.59 -22.68
N ILE A 455 -9.87 -5.59 -22.81
CA ILE A 455 -10.47 -6.13 -24.04
C ILE A 455 -11.03 -5.01 -24.94
N LYS A 456 -11.50 -3.90 -24.36
CA LYS A 456 -12.07 -2.75 -25.11
C LYS A 456 -11.02 -1.87 -25.79
N SER A 457 -9.75 -2.03 -25.43
CA SER A 457 -8.65 -1.15 -25.84
C SER A 457 -7.55 -1.87 -26.62
N HIS A 458 -7.12 -3.04 -26.13
CA HIS A 458 -6.08 -3.90 -26.72
C HIS A 458 -6.20 -5.30 -26.10
N GLU A 459 -6.46 -6.31 -26.92
CA GLU A 459 -6.42 -7.72 -26.51
C GLU A 459 -5.02 -8.27 -26.82
N MET A 460 -4.17 -8.36 -25.79
CA MET A 460 -2.75 -8.71 -25.98
C MET A 460 -2.54 -10.21 -26.26
N PHE A 461 -3.34 -11.07 -25.65
CA PHE A 461 -3.21 -12.53 -25.75
C PHE A 461 -4.51 -13.17 -26.25
N LYS A 462 -4.42 -13.93 -27.34
CA LYS A 462 -5.48 -14.79 -27.85
C LYS A 462 -5.21 -16.25 -27.47
N ARG A 463 -6.09 -17.16 -27.89
CA ARG A 463 -5.99 -18.59 -27.53
C ARG A 463 -4.64 -19.22 -27.88
N SER A 464 -4.00 -18.79 -28.98
CA SER A 464 -2.69 -19.27 -29.41
C SER A 464 -1.58 -18.86 -28.44
N GLU A 465 -1.52 -17.60 -28.04
CA GLU A 465 -0.49 -17.09 -27.14
C GLU A 465 -0.72 -17.61 -25.72
N VAL A 466 -1.97 -17.73 -25.25
CA VAL A 466 -2.29 -18.38 -23.97
C VAL A 466 -1.85 -19.86 -23.97
N THR A 467 -2.08 -20.59 -25.06
CA THR A 467 -1.64 -22.00 -25.19
C THR A 467 -0.11 -22.13 -25.13
N ALA A 468 0.62 -21.19 -25.73
CA ALA A 468 2.08 -21.18 -25.70
C ALA A 468 2.65 -20.68 -24.35
N LEU A 469 1.94 -19.80 -23.65
CA LEU A 469 2.36 -19.17 -22.40
C LEU A 469 2.25 -20.10 -21.18
N LEU A 470 1.12 -20.79 -21.00
CA LEU A 470 0.87 -21.53 -19.75
C LEU A 470 1.94 -22.61 -19.44
N PRO A 471 2.47 -23.38 -20.42
CA PRO A 471 3.50 -24.39 -20.16
C PRO A 471 4.90 -23.86 -19.82
N ILE A 472 5.20 -22.57 -20.09
CA ILE A 472 6.54 -21.98 -19.89
C ILE A 472 6.68 -21.19 -18.58
N LEU A 473 5.61 -21.03 -17.80
CA LEU A 473 5.64 -20.23 -16.57
C LEU A 473 6.42 -20.94 -15.44
N PRO A 474 7.25 -20.21 -14.66
CA PRO A 474 8.12 -20.81 -13.66
C PRO A 474 7.37 -21.23 -12.38
N ASN A 475 7.79 -22.34 -11.78
CA ASN A 475 7.19 -22.87 -10.54
C ASN A 475 7.42 -21.99 -9.27
N THR A 476 8.21 -20.93 -9.39
CA THR A 476 8.37 -19.87 -8.40
C THR A 476 7.17 -18.93 -8.31
N LEU A 477 6.27 -18.96 -9.30
CA LEU A 477 5.15 -18.02 -9.41
C LEU A 477 4.12 -18.24 -8.29
N ARG A 478 3.58 -17.15 -7.74
CA ARG A 478 2.53 -17.15 -6.70
C ARG A 478 1.32 -16.30 -7.06
N SER A 479 1.50 -15.29 -7.91
CA SER A 479 0.40 -14.50 -8.48
C SER A 479 0.57 -14.41 -10.00
N LEU A 480 -0.47 -14.82 -10.73
CA LEU A 480 -0.59 -14.74 -12.18
C LEU A 480 -1.88 -14.01 -12.54
N SER A 481 -1.82 -12.99 -13.40
CA SER A 481 -3.01 -12.33 -13.95
C SER A 481 -2.97 -12.34 -15.48
N LEU A 482 -3.92 -13.06 -16.08
CA LEU A 482 -4.20 -13.14 -17.52
C LEU A 482 -5.56 -12.52 -17.87
N LYS A 483 -6.04 -11.59 -17.04
CA LYS A 483 -7.28 -10.83 -17.26
C LYS A 483 -7.31 -10.22 -18.65
N GLY A 484 -8.47 -10.24 -19.32
CA GLY A 484 -8.66 -9.67 -20.64
C GLY A 484 -7.94 -10.38 -21.79
N SER A 485 -7.56 -11.65 -21.60
CA SER A 485 -7.10 -12.55 -22.69
C SER A 485 -8.24 -13.48 -23.16
N GLU A 486 -8.15 -13.97 -24.40
CA GLU A 486 -9.13 -14.92 -24.95
C GLU A 486 -8.79 -16.37 -24.54
N MET A 487 -9.68 -16.99 -23.74
CA MET A 487 -9.52 -18.36 -23.25
C MET A 487 -10.59 -19.33 -23.78
N HIS A 488 -10.35 -20.62 -23.58
CA HIS A 488 -11.22 -21.73 -23.97
C HIS A 488 -11.03 -22.92 -23.00
N GLU A 489 -12.00 -23.84 -22.90
CA GLU A 489 -11.92 -25.02 -22.01
C GLU A 489 -10.63 -25.84 -22.17
N SER A 490 -10.06 -25.86 -23.38
CA SER A 490 -8.79 -26.51 -23.72
C SER A 490 -7.55 -25.94 -22.99
N HIS A 491 -7.67 -24.76 -22.35
CA HIS A 491 -6.62 -24.20 -21.49
C HIS A 491 -6.68 -24.71 -20.06
N ILE A 492 -7.81 -25.27 -19.60
CA ILE A 492 -7.96 -25.75 -18.22
C ILE A 492 -6.89 -26.80 -17.84
N PRO A 493 -6.58 -27.83 -18.67
CA PRO A 493 -5.49 -28.75 -18.37
C PRO A 493 -4.12 -28.09 -18.23
N LEU A 494 -3.88 -26.97 -18.93
CA LEU A 494 -2.62 -26.22 -18.86
C LEU A 494 -2.53 -25.36 -17.58
N PHE A 495 -3.67 -24.98 -16.99
CA PHE A 495 -3.71 -24.33 -15.68
C PHE A 495 -3.51 -25.31 -14.52
N LEU A 496 -3.85 -26.61 -14.67
CA LEU A 496 -3.80 -27.56 -13.56
C LEU A 496 -2.42 -27.65 -12.87
N PRO A 497 -1.26 -27.66 -13.55
CA PRO A 497 0.05 -27.60 -12.88
C PRO A 497 0.28 -26.28 -12.12
N LEU A 498 -0.27 -25.17 -12.63
CA LEU A 498 -0.14 -23.84 -12.04
C LEU A 498 -0.98 -23.71 -10.76
N THR A 499 -2.17 -24.31 -10.70
CA THR A 499 -3.02 -24.24 -9.48
C THR A 499 -2.43 -24.95 -8.27
N LYS A 500 -1.34 -25.74 -8.42
CA LYS A 500 -0.64 -26.43 -7.32
C LYS A 500 0.44 -25.59 -6.63
N HIS A 501 0.71 -24.38 -7.13
CA HIS A 501 1.68 -23.47 -6.51
C HIS A 501 1.30 -21.99 -6.58
N LEU A 502 0.36 -21.58 -7.45
CA LEU A 502 -0.24 -20.25 -7.40
C LEU A 502 -1.14 -20.07 -6.16
N GLU A 503 -1.12 -18.87 -5.60
CA GLU A 503 -2.02 -18.40 -4.54
C GLU A 503 -3.08 -17.44 -5.11
N GLU A 504 -2.72 -16.64 -6.12
CA GLU A 504 -3.61 -15.77 -6.89
C GLU A 504 -3.59 -16.14 -8.39
N LEU A 505 -4.78 -16.31 -8.98
CA LEU A 505 -4.94 -16.54 -10.43
C LEU A 505 -6.03 -15.63 -11.02
N GLY A 506 -5.70 -14.79 -11.99
CA GLY A 506 -6.67 -14.04 -12.79
C GLY A 506 -6.89 -14.68 -14.15
N LEU A 507 -8.13 -15.06 -14.45
CA LEU A 507 -8.54 -15.63 -15.73
C LEU A 507 -9.02 -14.54 -16.71
N GLY A 508 -8.99 -14.89 -17.99
CA GLY A 508 -9.51 -14.06 -19.09
C GLY A 508 -10.99 -14.32 -19.38
N HIS A 509 -11.42 -13.96 -20.59
CA HIS A 509 -12.78 -14.18 -21.08
C HIS A 509 -12.90 -15.48 -21.89
N GLY A 510 -14.12 -15.82 -22.32
CA GLY A 510 -14.40 -17.03 -23.12
C GLY A 510 -14.70 -18.31 -22.34
N LEU A 511 -14.24 -18.45 -21.10
CA LEU A 511 -14.58 -19.59 -20.22
C LEU A 511 -16.01 -19.51 -19.64
N VAL A 512 -16.51 -20.63 -19.14
CA VAL A 512 -17.75 -20.76 -18.35
C VAL A 512 -17.52 -21.41 -16.98
N LEU A 513 -18.53 -21.36 -16.10
CA LEU A 513 -18.49 -21.89 -14.74
C LEU A 513 -18.06 -23.37 -14.67
N SER A 514 -18.48 -24.20 -15.62
CA SER A 514 -18.10 -25.63 -15.71
C SER A 514 -16.60 -25.83 -15.89
N ASP A 515 -15.96 -24.95 -16.66
CA ASP A 515 -14.53 -25.03 -16.99
C ASP A 515 -13.72 -24.66 -15.74
N ILE A 516 -14.11 -23.56 -15.10
CA ILE A 516 -13.48 -23.02 -13.89
C ILE A 516 -13.61 -23.99 -12.72
N ARG A 517 -14.75 -24.71 -12.59
CA ARG A 517 -14.94 -25.76 -11.58
C ARG A 517 -13.85 -26.83 -11.63
N ARG A 518 -13.39 -27.21 -12.83
CA ARG A 518 -12.40 -28.29 -13.06
C ARG A 518 -10.97 -27.90 -12.61
N LEU A 519 -10.74 -26.64 -12.22
CA LEU A 519 -9.49 -26.21 -11.58
C LEU A 519 -9.39 -26.64 -10.10
N PHE A 520 -10.53 -26.87 -9.46
CA PHE A 520 -10.66 -27.05 -8.00
C PHE A 520 -10.93 -28.50 -7.60
N VAL A 521 -11.73 -29.23 -8.37
CA VAL A 521 -12.09 -30.64 -8.15
C VAL A 521 -11.72 -31.51 -9.36
N PRO A 522 -11.44 -32.82 -9.17
CA PRO A 522 -11.28 -33.73 -10.30
C PRO A 522 -12.59 -33.82 -11.10
N ASP A 523 -12.47 -34.27 -12.35
CA ASP A 523 -13.64 -34.50 -13.20
C ASP A 523 -14.47 -35.67 -12.68
N GLN A 524 -15.80 -35.61 -12.78
CA GLN A 524 -16.68 -36.65 -12.20
C GLN A 524 -16.69 -37.94 -13.02
N ASP A 525 -16.40 -37.83 -14.32
CA ASP A 525 -16.29 -38.96 -15.25
C ASP A 525 -14.84 -39.50 -15.38
N ALA A 526 -13.90 -38.94 -14.61
CA ALA A 526 -12.50 -39.41 -14.54
C ALA A 526 -12.40 -40.77 -13.84
N SER A 527 -11.35 -41.54 -14.12
CA SER A 527 -11.13 -42.87 -13.53
C SER A 527 -10.93 -42.79 -12.01
N ILE A 528 -11.14 -43.90 -11.30
CA ILE A 528 -10.93 -43.96 -9.84
C ILE A 528 -9.46 -43.69 -9.51
N GLU A 529 -8.54 -44.17 -10.34
CA GLU A 529 -7.10 -43.93 -10.25
C GLU A 529 -6.77 -42.45 -10.47
N GLU A 530 -7.38 -41.80 -11.46
CA GLU A 530 -7.22 -40.36 -11.72
C GLU A 530 -7.73 -39.53 -10.54
N GLN A 531 -8.92 -39.86 -10.01
CA GLN A 531 -9.50 -39.19 -8.83
C GLN A 531 -8.64 -39.37 -7.57
N ILE A 532 -8.05 -40.56 -7.35
CA ILE A 532 -7.11 -40.82 -6.24
C ILE A 532 -5.79 -40.04 -6.43
N SER A 533 -5.35 -39.83 -7.68
CA SER A 533 -4.15 -39.06 -8.00
C SER A 533 -4.30 -37.53 -7.89
N TRP A 534 -5.52 -37.04 -7.64
CA TRP A 534 -5.81 -35.60 -7.66
C TRP A 534 -5.09 -34.84 -6.54
N VAL A 535 -4.18 -33.94 -6.95
CA VAL A 535 -3.55 -32.98 -6.04
C VAL A 535 -4.46 -31.74 -5.90
N PRO A 536 -4.84 -31.31 -4.68
CA PRO A 536 -5.58 -30.07 -4.45
C PRO A 536 -4.88 -28.81 -4.97
N HIS A 537 -5.61 -27.69 -5.03
CA HIS A 537 -5.05 -26.39 -5.40
C HIS A 537 -4.49 -25.64 -4.18
N THR A 538 -3.61 -24.67 -4.44
CA THR A 538 -3.11 -23.69 -3.45
C THR A 538 -3.74 -22.31 -3.58
N LEU A 539 -4.65 -22.13 -4.55
CA LEU A 539 -5.33 -20.84 -4.80
C LEU A 539 -6.18 -20.39 -3.60
N HIS A 540 -5.85 -19.23 -3.04
CA HIS A 540 -6.71 -18.47 -2.12
C HIS A 540 -7.61 -17.47 -2.86
N TYR A 541 -7.18 -17.01 -4.04
CA TYR A 541 -7.88 -16.01 -4.84
C TYR A 541 -7.99 -16.43 -6.31
N ILE A 542 -9.17 -16.18 -6.90
CA ILE A 542 -9.37 -16.26 -8.35
C ILE A 542 -10.15 -15.03 -8.88
N ASP A 543 -9.64 -14.40 -9.94
CA ASP A 543 -10.37 -13.35 -10.68
C ASP A 543 -11.13 -13.99 -11.85
N VAL A 544 -12.45 -13.83 -11.84
CA VAL A 544 -13.37 -14.24 -12.91
C VAL A 544 -14.22 -13.06 -13.38
N SER A 545 -13.81 -11.83 -13.10
CA SER A 545 -14.63 -10.63 -13.33
C SER A 545 -14.87 -10.26 -14.80
N ASP A 546 -14.19 -10.95 -15.74
CA ASP A 546 -14.45 -10.87 -17.17
C ASP A 546 -15.54 -11.85 -17.66
N LEU A 547 -16.01 -12.79 -16.81
CA LEU A 547 -17.16 -13.63 -17.14
C LEU A 547 -18.45 -12.83 -17.04
N SER A 548 -19.25 -12.87 -18.11
CA SER A 548 -20.62 -12.35 -18.11
C SER A 548 -21.52 -13.12 -17.15
N LYS A 549 -22.65 -12.50 -16.77
CA LYS A 549 -23.66 -13.11 -15.88
C LYS A 549 -24.15 -14.49 -16.35
N SER A 550 -24.18 -14.75 -17.65
CA SER A 550 -24.54 -16.05 -18.23
C SER A 550 -23.41 -17.08 -18.15
N GLN A 551 -22.15 -16.67 -18.32
CA GLN A 551 -20.99 -17.58 -18.23
C GLN A 551 -20.72 -18.03 -16.79
N LEU A 552 -20.92 -17.13 -15.82
CA LEU A 552 -20.73 -17.42 -14.39
C LEU A 552 -21.90 -18.22 -13.76
N ASP A 553 -23.01 -18.39 -14.50
CA ASP A 553 -24.28 -19.00 -14.08
C ASP A 553 -24.55 -18.95 -12.57
N LEU A 554 -25.12 -17.83 -12.11
CA LEU A 554 -25.48 -17.64 -10.70
C LEU A 554 -26.52 -18.66 -10.18
N GLY A 555 -27.26 -19.35 -11.06
CA GLY A 555 -28.16 -20.43 -10.67
C GLY A 555 -27.38 -21.67 -10.23
N THR A 556 -26.43 -22.11 -11.05
CA THR A 556 -25.55 -23.24 -10.73
C THR A 556 -24.53 -22.89 -9.64
N LEU A 557 -23.95 -21.69 -9.63
CA LEU A 557 -22.93 -21.26 -8.66
C LEU A 557 -23.43 -21.34 -7.19
N PHE A 558 -24.69 -20.98 -6.94
CA PHE A 558 -25.34 -21.13 -5.62
C PHE A 558 -26.15 -22.43 -5.48
N GLY A 559 -26.09 -23.32 -6.46
CA GLY A 559 -26.71 -24.65 -6.44
C GLY A 559 -25.88 -25.66 -5.62
N SER A 560 -26.53 -26.70 -5.11
CA SER A 560 -25.87 -27.77 -4.33
C SER A 560 -24.84 -28.59 -5.12
N SER A 561 -24.87 -28.50 -6.45
CA SER A 561 -24.01 -29.22 -7.41
C SER A 561 -22.70 -28.49 -7.76
N CYS A 562 -22.52 -27.22 -7.36
CA CYS A 562 -21.28 -26.48 -7.61
C CYS A 562 -20.36 -26.52 -6.37
N PRO A 563 -19.12 -27.04 -6.48
CA PRO A 563 -18.20 -27.12 -5.36
C PRO A 563 -17.51 -25.79 -5.04
N ILE A 564 -17.46 -24.82 -5.98
CA ILE A 564 -16.59 -23.62 -5.87
C ILE A 564 -16.80 -22.86 -4.56
N LEU A 565 -18.06 -22.71 -4.10
CA LEU A 565 -18.40 -22.00 -2.87
C LEU A 565 -18.42 -22.88 -1.60
N ARG A 566 -18.18 -24.20 -1.72
CA ARG A 566 -18.22 -25.14 -0.61
C ARG A 566 -16.86 -25.19 0.12
N ASN A 567 -16.76 -25.94 1.22
CA ASN A 567 -15.49 -26.08 1.95
C ASN A 567 -14.53 -27.08 1.27
N ASP A 568 -15.03 -27.84 0.28
CA ASP A 568 -14.26 -28.79 -0.53
C ASP A 568 -13.22 -28.10 -1.44
N THR A 569 -13.24 -26.76 -1.51
CA THR A 569 -12.32 -25.90 -2.28
C THR A 569 -11.46 -24.99 -1.39
N LEU A 570 -11.27 -25.33 -0.12
CA LEU A 570 -10.24 -24.65 0.68
C LEU A 570 -8.83 -24.96 0.09
N PRO A 571 -7.94 -23.96 -0.04
CA PRO A 571 -7.94 -22.67 0.67
C PRO A 571 -8.61 -21.48 -0.07
N LEU A 572 -9.50 -21.68 -1.04
CA LEU A 572 -10.13 -20.57 -1.78
C LEU A 572 -10.97 -19.67 -0.85
N GLU A 573 -10.54 -18.43 -0.67
CA GLU A 573 -11.16 -17.40 0.18
C GLU A 573 -11.90 -16.32 -0.62
N VAL A 574 -11.42 -16.01 -1.83
CA VAL A 574 -11.84 -14.81 -2.59
C VAL A 574 -12.10 -15.13 -4.07
N LEU A 575 -13.25 -14.66 -4.56
CA LEU A 575 -13.66 -14.70 -5.96
C LEU A 575 -13.94 -13.26 -6.43
N GLU A 576 -13.09 -12.68 -7.28
CA GLU A 576 -13.34 -11.36 -7.89
C GLU A 576 -14.32 -11.50 -9.07
N ILE A 577 -15.32 -10.62 -9.10
CA ILE A 577 -16.53 -10.75 -9.93
C ILE A 577 -16.86 -9.45 -10.66
N GLY A 578 -17.53 -9.57 -11.82
CA GLY A 578 -17.97 -8.42 -12.59
C GLY A 578 -19.09 -7.63 -11.90
N LEU A 579 -19.16 -6.31 -12.15
CA LEU A 579 -20.17 -5.40 -11.59
C LEU A 579 -21.62 -5.86 -11.82
N GLU A 580 -21.91 -6.50 -12.95
CA GLU A 580 -23.25 -7.03 -13.25
C GLU A 580 -23.63 -8.18 -12.31
N CYS A 581 -22.68 -9.09 -12.07
CA CYS A 581 -22.83 -10.22 -11.17
C CYS A 581 -22.95 -9.75 -9.71
N PHE A 582 -22.11 -8.78 -9.30
CA PHE A 582 -22.18 -8.15 -7.98
C PHE A 582 -23.56 -7.52 -7.71
N LYS A 583 -24.10 -6.71 -8.63
CA LYS A 583 -25.42 -6.07 -8.49
C LYS A 583 -26.55 -7.08 -8.27
N VAL A 584 -26.49 -8.24 -8.92
CA VAL A 584 -27.50 -9.31 -8.77
C VAL A 584 -27.30 -10.10 -7.46
N MET A 585 -26.06 -10.28 -7.01
CA MET A 585 -25.78 -10.98 -5.76
C MET A 585 -26.04 -10.11 -4.51
N ASN A 586 -25.92 -8.79 -4.60
CA ASN A 586 -26.11 -7.89 -3.45
C ASN A 586 -27.54 -7.89 -2.88
N THR A 587 -28.54 -8.20 -3.71
CA THR A 587 -29.94 -8.39 -3.27
C THR A 587 -30.27 -9.84 -2.88
N SER A 588 -29.31 -10.77 -2.96
CA SER A 588 -29.56 -12.21 -2.81
C SER A 588 -29.19 -12.74 -1.42
N SER A 589 -30.15 -13.41 -0.78
CA SER A 589 -29.90 -14.15 0.48
C SER A 589 -29.03 -15.42 0.29
N LEU A 590 -28.78 -15.84 -0.96
CA LEU A 590 -27.99 -17.04 -1.26
C LEU A 590 -26.51 -16.88 -0.88
N VAL A 591 -25.95 -15.68 -1.03
CA VAL A 591 -24.56 -15.34 -0.64
C VAL A 591 -24.28 -15.74 0.81
N LYS A 592 -25.08 -15.20 1.74
CA LYS A 592 -24.94 -15.48 3.18
C LYS A 592 -25.27 -16.92 3.56
N ARG A 593 -26.13 -17.59 2.77
CA ARG A 593 -26.48 -19.01 2.95
C ARG A 593 -25.36 -19.95 2.53
N ALA A 594 -24.57 -19.56 1.53
CA ALA A 594 -23.41 -20.32 1.06
C ALA A 594 -22.18 -20.20 1.99
N GLY A 595 -22.22 -19.32 3.01
CA GLY A 595 -21.05 -19.03 3.85
C GLY A 595 -20.09 -18.01 3.25
N TRP A 596 -20.60 -17.06 2.46
CA TRP A 596 -19.82 -15.97 1.86
C TRP A 596 -20.46 -14.61 2.14
N CYS A 597 -19.67 -13.55 1.97
CA CYS A 597 -20.08 -12.16 2.03
C CYS A 597 -19.63 -11.42 0.77
N LEU A 598 -20.31 -10.33 0.41
CA LEU A 598 -19.85 -9.43 -0.65
C LEU A 598 -19.04 -8.29 -0.06
N LYS A 599 -18.00 -7.87 -0.79
CA LYS A 599 -17.20 -6.67 -0.52
C LYS A 599 -16.98 -5.91 -1.82
N GLU A 600 -16.84 -4.59 -1.72
CA GLU A 600 -16.48 -3.72 -2.85
C GLU A 600 -15.46 -2.68 -2.39
N ALA A 601 -14.61 -2.22 -3.31
CA ALA A 601 -13.77 -1.05 -3.09
C ALA A 601 -13.44 -0.40 -4.44
N GLY A 602 -13.85 0.86 -4.62
CA GLY A 602 -13.68 1.58 -5.88
C GLY A 602 -14.44 0.92 -7.04
N ARG A 603 -13.71 0.32 -7.99
CA ARG A 603 -14.24 -0.34 -9.19
C ARG A 603 -14.09 -1.87 -9.16
N ARG A 604 -13.75 -2.45 -8.00
CA ARG A 604 -13.54 -3.91 -7.81
C ARG A 604 -14.51 -4.49 -6.79
N TYR A 605 -14.89 -5.75 -7.01
CA TYR A 605 -16.02 -6.42 -6.36
C TYR A 605 -15.67 -7.88 -6.06
N TRP A 606 -15.88 -8.33 -4.84
CA TRP A 606 -15.50 -9.67 -4.39
C TRP A 606 -16.65 -10.38 -3.69
N LEU A 607 -16.72 -11.68 -3.91
CA LEU A 607 -17.32 -12.63 -2.99
C LEU A 607 -16.18 -13.17 -2.11
N VAL A 608 -16.31 -13.04 -0.79
CA VAL A 608 -15.28 -13.43 0.20
C VAL A 608 -15.86 -14.37 1.23
N ARG A 609 -15.17 -15.48 1.55
CA ARG A 609 -15.63 -16.50 2.50
C ARG A 609 -15.84 -15.91 3.91
N ASP A 610 -16.87 -16.37 4.60
CA ASP A 610 -17.37 -15.85 5.87
C ASP A 610 -17.04 -16.82 7.01
N ASP A 611 -15.83 -16.69 7.57
CA ASP A 611 -15.29 -17.59 8.61
C ASP A 611 -16.11 -17.52 9.90
N LYS A 612 -17.05 -18.46 10.03
CA LYS A 612 -17.88 -18.71 11.21
C LYS A 612 -17.50 -19.98 11.97
N THR A 613 -16.56 -20.76 11.43
CA THR A 613 -15.91 -21.88 12.13
C THR A 613 -14.82 -21.31 13.04
N GLY A 614 -15.05 -21.39 14.35
CA GLY A 614 -14.09 -20.93 15.36
C GLY A 614 -12.80 -21.77 15.43
N ASP A 615 -11.89 -21.32 16.29
CA ASP A 615 -10.61 -21.96 16.67
C ASP A 615 -9.54 -22.15 15.58
N GLY A 616 -9.78 -21.71 14.35
CA GLY A 616 -8.71 -21.53 13.34
C GLY A 616 -8.04 -20.15 13.45
N GLU A 617 -6.70 -20.10 13.33
CA GLU A 617 -6.03 -18.83 13.00
C GLU A 617 -6.43 -18.42 11.59
N LYS A 618 -7.20 -17.32 11.49
CA LYS A 618 -7.65 -16.77 10.22
C LYS A 618 -6.45 -16.27 9.41
N ASP A 619 -6.28 -16.79 8.19
CA ASP A 619 -5.27 -16.28 7.27
C ASP A 619 -5.49 -14.77 7.07
N CYS A 620 -4.44 -13.99 7.32
CA CYS A 620 -4.47 -12.54 7.15
C CYS A 620 -4.29 -12.13 5.68
N GLY A 621 -4.04 -13.09 4.78
CA GLY A 621 -3.68 -12.91 3.37
C GLY A 621 -2.29 -12.30 3.17
N GLY A 622 -1.56 -12.02 4.25
CA GLY A 622 -0.19 -11.51 4.23
C GLY A 622 0.81 -12.57 3.78
N ARG A 623 1.74 -12.17 2.91
CA ARG A 623 2.79 -13.03 2.35
C ARG A 623 4.10 -12.25 2.20
N GLN A 624 5.24 -12.94 2.28
CA GLN A 624 6.55 -12.28 2.10
C GLN A 624 6.69 -11.62 0.71
N TRP A 625 6.14 -12.25 -0.33
CA TRP A 625 6.14 -11.71 -1.69
C TRP A 625 5.18 -10.51 -1.87
N LYS A 626 4.18 -10.34 -1.01
CA LYS A 626 3.27 -9.18 -1.02
C LYS A 626 3.85 -7.92 -0.37
N TRP A 627 5.04 -7.99 0.24
CA TRP A 627 5.78 -6.84 0.80
C TRP A 627 4.97 -5.95 1.79
N GLY A 628 4.01 -6.52 2.51
CA GLY A 628 3.14 -5.81 3.47
C GLY A 628 1.69 -5.65 3.02
N ALA A 629 1.35 -6.04 1.78
CA ALA A 629 -0.05 -6.21 1.40
C ALA A 629 -0.63 -7.50 2.03
N ASN A 630 -1.75 -7.33 2.72
CA ASN A 630 -2.51 -8.41 3.35
C ASN A 630 -3.75 -8.80 2.55
N TYR A 631 -4.21 -7.97 1.60
CA TYR A 631 -5.34 -8.29 0.74
C TYR A 631 -4.95 -9.19 -0.44
N TRP A 632 -5.93 -9.87 -1.01
CA TRP A 632 -5.79 -10.71 -2.20
C TRP A 632 -6.09 -9.93 -3.50
N GLY A 633 -5.44 -10.32 -4.60
CA GLY A 633 -5.65 -9.76 -5.93
C GLY A 633 -4.87 -8.47 -6.18
N MET A 634 -3.56 -8.48 -5.92
CA MET A 634 -2.71 -7.29 -6.04
C MET A 634 -2.54 -6.90 -7.53
N ARG A 635 -2.84 -5.65 -7.91
CA ARG A 635 -2.72 -5.16 -9.32
C ARG A 635 -1.51 -4.28 -9.64
N LYS A 636 -0.80 -3.77 -8.62
CA LYS A 636 0.41 -2.93 -8.73
C LYS A 636 1.54 -3.57 -7.92
N VAL A 637 2.77 -3.51 -8.42
CA VAL A 637 3.94 -4.04 -7.72
C VAL A 637 4.37 -3.08 -6.59
N PRO A 638 4.62 -3.58 -5.36
CA PRO A 638 5.27 -2.80 -4.31
C PRO A 638 6.75 -2.59 -4.65
N VAL A 639 7.22 -1.34 -4.62
CA VAL A 639 8.68 -1.05 -4.69
C VAL A 639 9.29 -0.76 -3.33
N ALA A 640 8.50 -0.77 -2.26
CA ALA A 640 8.92 -0.61 -0.87
C ALA A 640 8.05 -1.47 0.05
N ARG A 641 8.62 -1.95 1.16
CA ARG A 641 7.89 -2.71 2.19
C ARG A 641 7.25 -1.74 3.19
N ALA A 642 5.93 -1.73 3.28
CA ALA A 642 5.12 -0.83 4.10
C ALA A 642 3.72 -1.43 4.37
N GLU A 643 2.98 -0.88 5.33
CA GLU A 643 1.53 -1.12 5.38
C GLU A 643 0.82 -0.55 4.14
N VAL A 644 -0.15 -1.29 3.59
CA VAL A 644 -0.86 -0.82 2.38
C VAL A 644 -1.93 0.22 2.71
N GLY A 645 -1.66 1.46 2.28
CA GLY A 645 -2.63 2.55 2.26
C GLY A 645 -2.38 3.53 1.11
N GLY A 646 -3.08 4.67 1.14
CA GLY A 646 -2.91 5.75 0.17
C GLY A 646 -2.98 5.29 -1.30
N MET A 647 -1.99 5.73 -2.08
CA MET A 647 -1.70 5.34 -3.46
C MET A 647 -1.66 3.82 -3.65
N TYR A 648 -0.92 3.08 -2.82
CA TYR A 648 -0.83 1.62 -2.93
C TYR A 648 -2.19 0.98 -2.70
N GLY A 649 -2.92 1.38 -1.65
CA GLY A 649 -4.28 0.91 -1.37
C GLY A 649 -5.27 1.23 -2.49
N HIS A 650 -5.06 2.31 -3.26
CA HIS A 650 -5.86 2.62 -4.44
C HIS A 650 -5.48 1.74 -5.63
N TYR A 651 -4.22 1.78 -6.08
CA TYR A 651 -3.79 1.15 -7.33
C TYR A 651 -3.60 -0.39 -7.23
N MET A 652 -3.33 -0.94 -6.04
CA MET A 652 -3.29 -2.39 -5.86
C MET A 652 -4.68 -3.02 -5.76
N PHE A 653 -5.66 -2.33 -5.13
CA PHE A 653 -6.89 -2.97 -4.65
C PHE A 653 -8.21 -2.24 -4.96
N LYS A 654 -8.23 -0.99 -5.44
CA LYS A 654 -9.49 -0.25 -5.73
C LYS A 654 -9.76 0.05 -7.21
N ARG A 655 -8.74 -0.06 -8.08
CA ARG A 655 -8.78 0.34 -9.50
C ARG A 655 -8.56 -0.83 -10.44
#